data_AF-A0A9Q0R9A8-F1
#
_entry.id   AF-A0A9Q0R9A8-F1
#
_cell.length_a   1.000
_cell.length_b   1.000
_cell.length_c   1.000
_cell.angle_alpha   90.00
_cell.angle_beta   90.00
_cell.angle_gamma   90.00
#
_symmetry.space_group_name_H-M   'P 1'
#
loop_
_entity.id
_entity.type
_entity.pdbx_description
1 polymer ?
#
loop_
_entity_poly.entity_id
_entity_poly.type
_entity_poly.pdbx_seq_one_letter_code
_entity_poly.pdbx_strand_id
1 'polypeptide(L)'
;MSLFHLLLNHDYEKLKKNLLGKSRAKKVNKTTGNTLLHLACQKTSHRDIIPVLLDAGANPNAQNKMTPLHFACYSKMSVSVVQNIISQGGNLTLKDGNSPLHYACINMPRTQTPLGDIGMFDSPNRDLINALISAKAPVNDQNGNTPLILLILNHALCEVIQVLLDNKADANLQNKFSPLHYACKKPINKSLIDALLKAGANPNLKDFDSAPFHDFCGVDNDFEIIQKFIEAGANVNIQNNETPLHLVCKRKPSVELIKLFYVNKFNNQLTDSDTPLHIACKYRASPEAIRALLDHGANINAEDQHTALHVACMCQASKEVVELLLQTDAIVNGVDENTPLHYAARFKMDIEPIKVLIDYGADIYFKNGKTPYDFANEDLQKVFKDYPKQRENLLRTQISTLQRNEQKVKEQSEKLKKLELQLAKKEQELHEQNEKIKSFKQTIPTKALSITELDFDGDSPLIPKRESHMGITDIDMDDVEIVKFVAKGSFKEVHKGVWLGLDVAVMKLLSGANMTEAERADFENELSMLSNLRHPNIVQFLGASLDPKNMCIIVEFCDRGDLHSYLMSKAVINDETKLELALDITKGIYFLHSNKIVHRDLKSPNILLNHKGVAKITDFGMSKAVTTSNPNLNTFVGTFNWMAPEIMYGEPYSFAADIYALGIILWEIDNRKIPFDGLSFAQLTMKVAIQGERPPLNPNGIFNDIIPDCWKRDPSERLNIKQVYTKLKAIDLKKK
;
A
#
# COMPACT_ATOMS: atom_id res chain seq x y z
N MET A 1 27.28 -75.82 -17.76
CA MET A 1 27.18 -74.36 -17.91
C MET A 1 26.52 -73.80 -16.65
N SER A 2 27.08 -72.75 -16.03
CA SER A 2 26.49 -72.19 -14.81
C SER A 2 25.17 -71.47 -15.12
N LEU A 3 24.22 -71.43 -14.18
CA LEU A 3 22.96 -70.68 -14.37
C LEU A 3 23.21 -69.20 -14.66
N PHE A 4 24.29 -68.65 -14.10
CA PHE A 4 24.76 -67.29 -14.35
C PHE A 4 25.18 -67.08 -15.81
N HIS A 5 25.89 -68.04 -16.42
CA HIS A 5 26.24 -67.99 -17.84
C HIS A 5 25.00 -68.07 -18.74
N LEU A 6 24.01 -68.88 -18.39
CA LEU A 6 22.77 -68.99 -19.18
C LEU A 6 21.97 -67.68 -19.17
N LEU A 7 21.88 -67.00 -18.01
CA LEU A 7 21.24 -65.69 -17.90
C LEU A 7 21.99 -64.62 -18.72
N LEU A 8 23.33 -64.58 -18.62
CA LEU A 8 24.16 -63.61 -19.34
C LEU A 8 24.14 -63.80 -20.87
N ASN A 9 23.96 -65.03 -21.35
CA ASN A 9 23.86 -65.35 -22.78
C ASN A 9 22.40 -65.33 -23.30
N HIS A 10 21.43 -64.85 -22.52
CA HIS A 10 20.01 -64.78 -22.89
C HIS A 10 19.35 -66.14 -23.25
N ASP A 11 19.91 -67.27 -22.79
CA ASP A 11 19.35 -68.61 -23.02
C ASP A 11 18.26 -68.94 -21.97
N TYR A 12 17.13 -68.23 -22.07
CA TYR A 12 16.04 -68.30 -21.09
C TYR A 12 15.34 -69.67 -21.07
N GLU A 13 15.23 -70.35 -22.21
CA GLU A 13 14.57 -71.66 -22.28
C GLU A 13 15.36 -72.72 -21.51
N LYS A 14 16.67 -72.78 -21.70
CA LYS A 14 17.53 -73.69 -20.94
C LYS A 14 17.62 -73.28 -19.48
N LEU A 15 17.58 -71.98 -19.19
CA LEU A 15 17.53 -71.48 -17.81
C LEU A 15 16.25 -71.92 -17.09
N LYS A 16 15.07 -71.74 -17.70
CA LYS A 16 13.76 -72.20 -17.17
C LYS A 16 13.77 -73.70 -16.87
N LYS A 17 14.23 -74.53 -17.82
CA LYS A 17 14.33 -75.99 -17.64
C LYS A 17 15.21 -76.39 -16.46
N ASN A 18 16.29 -75.65 -16.20
CA ASN A 18 17.21 -75.93 -15.10
C ASN A 18 16.74 -75.41 -13.73
N LEU A 19 15.71 -74.56 -13.68
CA LEU A 19 15.13 -73.99 -12.46
C LEU A 19 14.00 -74.84 -11.84
N LEU A 20 13.54 -75.90 -12.53
CA LEU A 20 12.51 -76.84 -12.04
C LEU A 20 12.87 -77.55 -10.71
N GLY A 21 14.14 -77.50 -10.28
CA GLY A 21 14.56 -77.84 -8.92
C GLY A 21 14.73 -76.60 -8.05
N LYS A 22 13.71 -76.27 -7.23
CA LYS A 22 13.56 -75.05 -6.39
C LYS A 22 14.78 -74.63 -5.55
N SER A 23 15.78 -75.49 -5.34
CA SER A 23 16.99 -75.16 -4.58
C SER A 23 18.02 -74.34 -5.36
N ARG A 24 18.01 -74.39 -6.70
CA ARG A 24 19.07 -73.78 -7.54
C ARG A 24 18.89 -72.28 -7.79
N ALA A 25 17.68 -71.75 -7.62
CA ALA A 25 17.39 -70.32 -7.75
C ALA A 25 18.04 -69.47 -6.63
N LYS A 26 18.42 -70.11 -5.50
CA LYS A 26 19.06 -69.47 -4.35
C LYS A 26 20.59 -69.31 -4.49
N LYS A 27 21.17 -69.69 -5.62
CA LYS A 27 22.63 -69.61 -5.83
C LYS A 27 23.12 -68.17 -5.82
N VAL A 28 24.24 -67.96 -5.11
CA VAL A 28 24.95 -66.68 -4.98
C VAL A 28 26.26 -66.76 -5.76
N ASN A 29 26.60 -65.72 -6.49
CA ASN A 29 27.92 -65.55 -7.10
C ASN A 29 28.95 -65.26 -6.00
N LYS A 30 29.93 -66.14 -5.84
CA LYS A 30 30.93 -66.05 -4.75
C LYS A 30 31.82 -64.80 -4.82
N THR A 31 31.99 -64.21 -5.99
CA THR A 31 32.87 -63.05 -6.20
C THR A 31 32.15 -61.73 -5.98
N THR A 32 30.88 -61.64 -6.41
CA THR A 32 30.12 -60.37 -6.40
C THR A 32 28.99 -60.32 -5.37
N GLY A 33 28.67 -61.43 -4.71
CA GLY A 33 27.52 -61.56 -3.82
C GLY A 33 26.16 -61.51 -4.53
N ASN A 34 26.11 -61.29 -5.86
CA ASN A 34 24.87 -61.24 -6.62
C ASN A 34 24.18 -62.62 -6.69
N THR A 35 22.86 -62.64 -6.51
CA THR A 35 22.03 -63.80 -6.91
C THR A 35 21.66 -63.69 -8.40
N LEU A 36 21.09 -64.76 -8.97
CA LEU A 36 20.50 -64.70 -10.31
C LEU A 36 19.44 -63.60 -10.44
N LEU A 37 18.68 -63.37 -9.37
CA LEU A 37 17.64 -62.35 -9.33
C LEU A 37 18.22 -60.92 -9.36
N HIS A 38 19.35 -60.67 -8.67
CA HIS A 38 20.04 -59.38 -8.77
C HIS A 38 20.45 -59.06 -10.21
N LEU A 39 21.09 -60.02 -10.89
CA LEU A 39 21.56 -59.82 -12.27
C LEU A 39 20.40 -59.69 -13.26
N ALA A 40 19.30 -60.42 -13.04
CA ALA A 40 18.10 -60.27 -13.85
C ALA A 40 17.49 -58.86 -13.68
N CYS A 41 17.48 -58.31 -12.46
CA CYS A 41 16.96 -56.96 -12.22
C CYS A 41 17.87 -55.83 -12.74
N GLN A 42 19.14 -56.11 -13.08
CA GLN A 42 20.06 -55.09 -13.59
C GLN A 42 19.77 -54.65 -15.03
N LYS A 43 19.22 -55.54 -15.88
CA LYS A 43 18.96 -55.26 -17.29
C LYS A 43 17.50 -55.50 -17.64
N THR A 44 16.87 -54.50 -18.26
CA THR A 44 15.46 -54.57 -18.68
C THR A 44 15.17 -55.72 -19.65
N SER A 45 16.17 -56.18 -20.41
CA SER A 45 16.06 -57.34 -21.31
C SER A 45 15.83 -58.68 -20.59
N HIS A 46 16.03 -58.75 -19.28
CA HIS A 46 15.78 -59.94 -18.46
C HIS A 46 14.41 -59.90 -17.74
N ARG A 47 13.51 -58.97 -18.10
CA ARG A 47 12.21 -58.81 -17.42
C ARG A 47 11.36 -60.08 -17.36
N ASP A 48 11.37 -60.90 -18.41
CA ASP A 48 10.49 -62.07 -18.53
C ASP A 48 10.95 -63.27 -17.70
N ILE A 49 12.23 -63.31 -17.29
CA ILE A 49 12.76 -64.40 -16.46
C ILE A 49 12.59 -64.13 -14.96
N ILE A 50 12.34 -62.88 -14.56
CA ILE A 50 12.22 -62.50 -13.14
C ILE A 50 11.05 -63.20 -12.44
N PRO A 51 9.82 -63.25 -13.00
CA PRO A 51 8.72 -64.00 -12.37
C PRO A 51 9.08 -65.48 -12.18
N VAL A 52 9.72 -66.10 -13.19
CA VAL A 52 10.14 -67.50 -13.11
C VAL A 52 11.17 -67.74 -12.00
N LEU A 53 12.11 -66.81 -11.81
CA LEU A 53 13.11 -66.91 -10.74
C LEU A 53 12.46 -66.81 -9.36
N LEU A 54 11.47 -65.92 -9.20
CA LEU A 54 10.71 -65.75 -7.97
C LEU A 54 9.87 -66.99 -7.65
N ASP A 55 9.13 -67.52 -8.64
CA ASP A 55 8.34 -68.75 -8.52
C ASP A 55 9.22 -69.98 -8.18
N ALA A 56 10.46 -69.98 -8.67
CA ALA A 56 11.45 -71.01 -8.36
C ALA A 56 12.08 -70.85 -6.95
N GLY A 57 11.66 -69.86 -6.16
CA GLY A 57 12.09 -69.64 -4.78
C GLY A 57 13.35 -68.79 -4.62
N ALA A 58 13.66 -67.92 -5.59
CA ALA A 58 14.69 -66.90 -5.40
C ALA A 58 14.28 -65.95 -4.27
N ASN A 59 15.24 -65.59 -3.39
CA ASN A 59 14.97 -64.65 -2.30
C ASN A 59 14.91 -63.21 -2.84
N PRO A 60 13.76 -62.51 -2.79
CA PRO A 60 13.63 -61.12 -3.25
C PRO A 60 14.36 -60.12 -2.33
N ASN A 61 14.77 -60.56 -1.14
CA ASN A 61 15.49 -59.77 -0.14
C ASN A 61 16.95 -60.21 0.03
N ALA A 62 17.49 -60.97 -0.92
CA ALA A 62 18.93 -61.26 -0.92
C ALA A 62 19.71 -59.93 -0.99
N GLN A 63 20.82 -59.82 -0.26
CA GLN A 63 21.57 -58.57 -0.15
C GLN A 63 23.02 -58.75 -0.60
N ASN A 64 23.48 -57.86 -1.47
CA ASN A 64 24.90 -57.66 -1.78
C ASN A 64 25.28 -56.18 -1.65
N LYS A 65 24.86 -55.58 -0.53
CA LYS A 65 24.62 -54.14 -0.27
C LYS A 65 23.26 -53.67 -0.77
N MET A 66 22.91 -53.95 -2.02
CA MET A 66 21.59 -53.69 -2.60
C MET A 66 20.72 -54.95 -2.59
N THR A 67 19.40 -54.79 -2.73
CA THR A 67 18.46 -55.91 -3.00
C THR A 67 18.09 -55.95 -4.48
N PRO A 68 17.52 -57.08 -4.99
CA PRO A 68 16.98 -57.12 -6.34
C PRO A 68 15.97 -56.01 -6.63
N LEU A 69 15.17 -55.61 -5.63
CA LEU A 69 14.23 -54.51 -5.77
C LEU A 69 14.93 -53.16 -5.98
N HIS A 70 16.08 -52.91 -5.33
CA HIS A 70 16.87 -51.70 -5.60
C HIS A 70 17.36 -51.67 -7.05
N PHE A 71 17.88 -52.79 -7.56
CA PHE A 71 18.29 -52.90 -8.96
C PHE A 71 17.12 -52.71 -9.93
N ALA A 72 15.96 -53.31 -9.63
CA ALA A 72 14.78 -53.17 -10.48
C ALA A 72 14.28 -51.71 -10.54
N CYS A 73 14.35 -50.98 -9.42
CA CYS A 73 14.00 -49.56 -9.36
C CYS A 73 15.03 -48.66 -10.05
N TYR A 74 16.32 -48.96 -9.87
CA TYR A 74 17.41 -48.24 -10.52
C TYR A 74 17.35 -48.39 -12.05
N SER A 75 17.20 -49.63 -12.53
CA SER A 75 17.12 -49.96 -13.96
C SER A 75 15.77 -49.63 -14.63
N LYS A 76 14.85 -48.94 -13.91
CA LYS A 76 13.51 -48.52 -14.40
C LYS A 76 12.71 -49.67 -15.02
N MET A 77 12.68 -50.82 -14.36
CA MET A 77 11.90 -51.97 -14.83
C MET A 77 10.40 -51.64 -14.91
N SER A 78 9.68 -52.38 -15.76
CA SER A 78 8.23 -52.21 -15.89
C SER A 78 7.53 -52.41 -14.55
N VAL A 79 6.48 -51.62 -14.32
CA VAL A 79 5.68 -51.63 -13.08
C VAL A 79 5.22 -53.05 -12.71
N SER A 80 4.84 -53.87 -13.68
CA SER A 80 4.43 -55.26 -13.48
C SER A 80 5.51 -56.14 -12.83
N VAL A 81 6.78 -55.96 -13.20
CA VAL A 81 7.89 -56.74 -12.66
C VAL A 81 8.19 -56.31 -11.24
N VAL A 82 8.18 -55.00 -10.99
CA VAL A 82 8.39 -54.45 -9.65
C VAL A 82 7.27 -54.88 -8.71
N GLN A 83 6.02 -54.81 -9.15
CA GLN A 83 4.87 -55.34 -8.39
C GLN A 83 4.98 -56.84 -8.14
N ASN A 84 5.49 -57.62 -9.09
CA ASN A 84 5.72 -59.05 -8.90
C ASN A 84 6.76 -59.31 -7.79
N ILE A 85 7.90 -58.59 -7.79
CA ILE A 85 8.92 -58.68 -6.73
C ILE A 85 8.32 -58.31 -5.37
N ILE A 86 7.52 -57.23 -5.31
CA ILE A 86 6.85 -56.77 -4.08
C ILE A 86 5.86 -57.83 -3.57
N SER A 87 5.03 -58.38 -4.45
CA SER A 87 4.03 -59.41 -4.10
C SER A 87 4.63 -60.69 -3.52
N GLN A 88 5.89 -60.97 -3.86
CA GLN A 88 6.67 -62.10 -3.35
C GLN A 88 7.44 -61.77 -2.06
N GLY A 89 7.16 -60.64 -1.42
CA GLY A 89 7.75 -60.22 -0.15
C GLY A 89 9.00 -59.35 -0.28
N GLY A 90 9.21 -58.71 -1.43
CA GLY A 90 10.28 -57.71 -1.61
C GLY A 90 10.15 -56.55 -0.62
N ASN A 91 11.20 -56.32 0.17
CA ASN A 91 11.20 -55.34 1.25
C ASN A 91 11.50 -53.93 0.71
N LEU A 92 10.55 -53.02 0.93
CA LEU A 92 10.58 -51.62 0.49
C LEU A 92 11.43 -50.71 1.38
N THR A 93 11.83 -51.18 2.57
CA THR A 93 12.48 -50.36 3.61
C THR A 93 13.95 -50.72 3.82
N LEU A 94 14.47 -51.78 3.17
CA LEU A 94 15.90 -52.08 3.22
C LEU A 94 16.69 -50.95 2.56
N LYS A 95 17.83 -50.58 3.17
CA LYS A 95 18.67 -49.46 2.71
C LYS A 95 20.11 -49.91 2.56
N ASP A 96 20.75 -49.43 1.50
CA ASP A 96 22.21 -49.47 1.31
C ASP A 96 22.88 -48.10 1.55
N GLY A 97 22.10 -47.17 2.10
CA GLY A 97 22.30 -45.72 2.02
C GLY A 97 21.08 -45.06 1.37
N ASN A 98 20.45 -45.73 0.41
CA ASN A 98 19.21 -45.33 -0.26
C ASN A 98 18.17 -46.47 -0.20
N SER A 99 16.88 -46.12 -0.21
CA SER A 99 15.80 -47.11 -0.35
C SER A 99 15.49 -47.40 -1.83
N PRO A 100 14.71 -48.46 -2.15
CA PRO A 100 14.24 -48.69 -3.52
C PRO A 100 13.51 -47.48 -4.13
N LEU A 101 12.77 -46.72 -3.31
CA LEU A 101 12.10 -45.49 -3.75
C LEU A 101 13.11 -44.40 -4.16
N HIS A 102 14.21 -44.24 -3.43
CA HIS A 102 15.29 -43.31 -3.82
C HIS A 102 15.85 -43.68 -5.21
N TYR A 103 16.11 -44.97 -5.45
CA TYR A 103 16.58 -45.45 -6.75
C TYR A 103 15.55 -45.25 -7.89
N ALA A 104 14.25 -45.32 -7.58
CA ALA A 104 13.20 -44.97 -8.54
C ALA A 104 13.23 -43.46 -8.91
N CYS A 105 13.70 -42.59 -8.02
CA CYS A 105 13.80 -41.14 -8.21
C CYS A 105 15.11 -40.66 -8.85
N ILE A 106 16.15 -41.49 -8.94
CA ILE A 106 17.45 -41.12 -9.55
C ILE A 106 17.37 -41.12 -11.10
N ASN A 107 17.99 -40.12 -11.74
CA ASN A 107 18.22 -40.09 -13.19
C ASN A 107 19.37 -41.03 -13.59
N MET A 108 19.17 -41.85 -14.63
CA MET A 108 20.24 -42.69 -15.18
C MET A 108 20.91 -42.01 -16.38
N PRO A 109 22.25 -41.99 -16.47
CA PRO A 109 22.93 -41.64 -17.72
C PRO A 109 22.61 -42.72 -18.76
N ARG A 110 22.01 -42.34 -19.90
CA ARG A 110 21.91 -43.25 -21.04
C ARG A 110 23.32 -43.60 -21.49
N THR A 111 23.68 -44.86 -21.38
CA THR A 111 24.98 -45.35 -21.85
C THR A 111 25.17 -45.03 -23.33
N GLN A 112 26.28 -44.35 -23.63
CA GLN A 112 26.84 -43.96 -24.93
C GLN A 112 26.15 -44.55 -26.18
N THR A 113 25.47 -43.69 -26.95
CA THR A 113 25.28 -43.89 -28.39
C THR A 113 26.35 -43.12 -29.17
N PRO A 114 26.88 -43.63 -30.30
CA PRO A 114 28.02 -43.04 -31.03
C PRO A 114 27.72 -41.75 -31.81
N LEU A 115 26.58 -41.11 -31.58
CA LEU A 115 26.20 -39.84 -32.18
C LEU A 115 26.08 -38.83 -31.05
N GLY A 116 27.06 -37.94 -31.00
CA GLY A 116 27.20 -36.92 -29.97
C GLY A 116 26.07 -35.91 -30.03
N ASP A 117 25.01 -36.21 -29.27
CA ASP A 117 24.03 -35.25 -28.79
C ASP A 117 23.84 -35.47 -27.29
N ILE A 118 23.69 -34.36 -26.57
CA ILE A 118 23.63 -34.22 -25.12
C ILE A 118 22.76 -35.32 -24.50
N GLY A 119 23.39 -36.21 -23.72
CA GLY A 119 22.79 -37.45 -23.24
C GLY A 119 21.45 -37.21 -22.54
N MET A 120 20.37 -37.67 -23.16
CA MET A 120 19.05 -37.72 -22.53
C MET A 120 19.14 -38.66 -21.33
N PHE A 121 18.91 -38.16 -20.13
CA PHE A 121 18.73 -39.02 -18.95
C PHE A 121 17.33 -39.63 -19.02
N ASP A 122 17.18 -40.91 -18.64
CA ASP A 122 15.83 -41.44 -18.45
C ASP A 122 15.21 -40.76 -17.23
N SER A 123 14.19 -39.93 -17.49
CA SER A 123 13.43 -39.20 -16.49
C SER A 123 12.84 -40.18 -15.46
N PRO A 124 12.68 -39.77 -14.19
CA PRO A 124 12.13 -40.67 -13.18
C PRO A 124 10.71 -41.11 -13.58
N ASN A 125 10.44 -42.42 -13.49
CA ASN A 125 9.19 -43.01 -13.95
C ASN A 125 8.09 -42.80 -12.91
N ARG A 126 7.10 -41.95 -13.25
CA ARG A 126 5.94 -41.62 -12.43
C ARG A 126 5.16 -42.86 -11.97
N ASP A 127 4.88 -43.79 -12.88
CA ASP A 127 4.07 -44.98 -12.59
C ASP A 127 4.80 -45.95 -11.67
N LEU A 128 6.12 -46.07 -11.82
CA LEU A 128 6.97 -46.85 -10.94
C LEU A 128 6.99 -46.27 -9.52
N ILE A 129 7.14 -44.95 -9.39
CA ILE A 129 7.09 -44.25 -8.09
C ILE A 129 5.71 -44.47 -7.45
N ASN A 130 4.62 -44.27 -8.20
CA ASN A 130 3.25 -44.53 -7.74
C ASN A 130 3.05 -45.98 -7.26
N ALA A 131 3.59 -46.96 -7.98
CA ALA A 131 3.48 -48.36 -7.63
C ALA A 131 4.19 -48.68 -6.31
N LEU A 132 5.38 -48.11 -6.08
CA LEU A 132 6.11 -48.27 -4.82
C LEU A 132 5.36 -47.63 -3.64
N ILE A 133 4.83 -46.42 -3.84
CA ILE A 133 4.07 -45.71 -2.80
C ILE A 133 2.75 -46.45 -2.49
N SER A 134 2.04 -46.94 -3.52
CA SER A 134 0.83 -47.76 -3.36
C SER A 134 1.11 -49.04 -2.58
N ALA A 135 2.33 -49.60 -2.71
CA ALA A 135 2.81 -50.72 -1.93
C ALA A 135 3.26 -50.36 -0.51
N LYS A 136 3.06 -49.10 -0.07
CA LYS A 136 3.46 -48.53 1.23
C LYS A 136 4.98 -48.36 1.40
N ALA A 137 5.71 -48.06 0.32
CA ALA A 137 7.10 -47.61 0.45
C ALA A 137 7.15 -46.30 1.26
N PRO A 138 8.07 -46.17 2.24
CA PRO A 138 8.20 -44.95 3.01
C PRO A 138 8.65 -43.80 2.12
N VAL A 139 7.83 -42.75 2.07
CA VAL A 139 8.06 -41.55 1.26
C VAL A 139 9.14 -40.65 1.88
N ASN A 140 9.25 -40.68 3.21
CA ASN A 140 10.21 -39.88 4.00
C ASN A 140 11.26 -40.78 4.67
N ASP A 141 12.49 -40.29 4.73
CA ASP A 141 13.63 -40.92 5.43
C ASP A 141 14.15 -40.00 6.55
N GLN A 142 14.61 -40.58 7.65
CA GLN A 142 15.09 -39.88 8.85
C GLN A 142 16.47 -39.22 8.68
N ASN A 143 17.20 -39.52 7.61
CA ASN A 143 18.58 -39.06 7.41
C ASN A 143 18.71 -37.78 6.55
N GLY A 144 17.62 -37.02 6.37
CA GLY A 144 17.62 -35.74 5.62
C GLY A 144 17.76 -35.86 4.09
N ASN A 145 18.29 -36.96 3.57
CA ASN A 145 18.23 -37.29 2.15
C ASN A 145 16.88 -37.93 1.82
N THR A 146 16.00 -37.18 1.14
CA THR A 146 14.65 -37.66 0.80
C THR A 146 14.52 -37.90 -0.71
N PRO A 147 13.63 -38.81 -1.15
CA PRO A 147 13.29 -38.95 -2.56
C PRO A 147 12.84 -37.63 -3.20
N LEU A 148 12.20 -36.74 -2.43
CA LEU A 148 11.79 -35.41 -2.86
C LEU A 148 12.99 -34.52 -3.22
N ILE A 149 13.99 -34.40 -2.34
CA ILE A 149 15.20 -33.62 -2.62
C ILE A 149 15.94 -34.20 -3.84
N LEU A 150 16.00 -35.53 -3.97
CA LEU A 150 16.62 -36.17 -5.14
C LEU A 150 15.93 -35.78 -6.45
N LEU A 151 14.60 -35.77 -6.49
CA LEU A 151 13.87 -35.35 -7.69
C LEU A 151 14.15 -33.87 -8.03
N ILE A 152 14.22 -33.00 -7.03
CA ILE A 152 14.51 -31.56 -7.22
C ILE A 152 15.93 -31.36 -7.76
N LEU A 153 16.94 -32.00 -7.16
CA LEU A 153 18.33 -31.90 -7.59
C LEU A 153 18.58 -32.46 -8.99
N ASN A 154 17.76 -33.43 -9.41
CA ASN A 154 17.81 -34.01 -10.76
C ASN A 154 16.93 -33.27 -11.77
N HIS A 155 16.35 -32.11 -11.40
CA HIS A 155 15.46 -31.31 -12.24
C HIS A 155 14.29 -32.13 -12.83
N ALA A 156 13.72 -33.04 -12.05
CA ALA A 156 12.58 -33.85 -12.48
C ALA A 156 11.36 -32.98 -12.82
N LEU A 157 10.49 -33.49 -13.70
CA LEU A 157 9.24 -32.82 -14.05
C LEU A 157 8.36 -32.62 -12.80
N CYS A 158 7.69 -31.46 -12.72
CA CYS A 158 6.85 -31.12 -11.59
C CYS A 158 5.75 -32.16 -11.32
N GLU A 159 5.22 -32.80 -12.36
CA GLU A 159 4.22 -33.88 -12.25
C GLU A 159 4.74 -35.09 -11.45
N VAL A 160 6.03 -35.39 -11.55
CA VAL A 160 6.65 -36.51 -10.82
C VAL A 160 6.92 -36.11 -9.37
N ILE A 161 7.31 -34.86 -9.14
CA ILE A 161 7.47 -34.30 -7.79
C ILE A 161 6.12 -34.28 -7.07
N GLN A 162 5.04 -33.88 -7.76
CA GLN A 162 3.69 -33.80 -7.20
C GLN A 162 3.21 -35.15 -6.65
N VAL A 163 3.57 -36.27 -7.29
CA VAL A 163 3.26 -37.61 -6.77
C VAL A 163 3.79 -37.82 -5.36
N LEU A 164 5.00 -37.36 -5.05
CA LEU A 164 5.55 -37.48 -3.70
C LEU A 164 4.83 -36.53 -2.73
N LEU A 165 4.57 -35.29 -3.13
CA LEU A 165 3.90 -34.29 -2.30
C LEU A 165 2.46 -34.72 -1.95
N ASP A 166 1.69 -35.21 -2.91
CA ASP A 166 0.33 -35.73 -2.72
C ASP A 166 0.29 -36.91 -1.73
N ASN A 167 1.40 -37.65 -1.65
CA ASN A 167 1.58 -38.78 -0.73
C ASN A 167 2.34 -38.40 0.55
N LYS A 168 2.25 -37.13 0.96
CA LYS A 168 2.79 -36.60 2.23
C LYS A 168 4.31 -36.69 2.36
N ALA A 169 5.02 -36.52 1.24
CA ALA A 169 6.45 -36.21 1.31
C ALA A 169 6.64 -34.91 2.12
N ASP A 170 7.55 -34.95 3.09
CA ASP A 170 7.82 -33.81 3.95
C ASP A 170 8.65 -32.78 3.17
N ALA A 171 8.02 -31.65 2.85
CA ALA A 171 8.65 -30.54 2.14
C ALA A 171 9.64 -29.74 3.00
N ASN A 172 9.80 -30.09 4.28
CA ASN A 172 10.65 -29.41 5.25
C ASN A 172 11.87 -30.21 5.70
N LEU A 173 11.97 -31.50 5.37
CA LEU A 173 13.15 -32.30 5.71
C LEU A 173 14.41 -31.70 5.06
N GLN A 174 15.40 -31.36 5.88
CA GLN A 174 16.67 -30.78 5.44
C GLN A 174 17.75 -31.85 5.37
N ASN A 175 18.53 -31.84 4.29
CA ASN A 175 19.88 -32.40 4.32
C ASN A 175 20.86 -31.29 4.75
N LYS A 176 21.52 -30.65 3.78
CA LYS A 176 22.16 -29.35 3.91
C LYS A 176 21.15 -28.20 3.77
N PHE A 177 20.15 -28.37 2.91
CA PHE A 177 19.14 -27.36 2.59
C PHE A 177 17.75 -28.02 2.51
N SER A 178 16.69 -27.21 2.61
CA SER A 178 15.33 -27.73 2.41
C SER A 178 15.00 -27.83 0.91
N PRO A 179 13.98 -28.63 0.53
CA PRO A 179 13.42 -28.63 -0.82
C PRO A 179 13.18 -27.22 -1.38
N LEU A 180 12.63 -26.32 -0.56
CA LEU A 180 12.32 -24.95 -0.96
C LEU A 180 13.56 -24.09 -1.20
N HIS A 181 14.63 -24.25 -0.42
CA HIS A 181 15.92 -23.58 -0.70
C HIS A 181 16.47 -23.98 -2.07
N TYR A 182 16.44 -25.28 -2.40
CA TYR A 182 16.90 -25.75 -3.70
C TYR A 182 16.05 -25.19 -4.84
N ALA A 183 14.73 -25.07 -4.65
CA ALA A 183 13.82 -24.49 -5.63
C ALA A 183 14.05 -22.99 -5.88
N CYS A 184 14.58 -22.26 -4.89
CA CYS A 184 14.88 -20.82 -5.00
C CYS A 184 16.22 -20.51 -5.70
N LYS A 185 17.06 -21.53 -5.95
CA LYS A 185 18.35 -21.37 -6.64
C LYS A 185 18.16 -21.28 -8.15
N LYS A 186 19.10 -20.60 -8.84
CA LYS A 186 19.06 -20.50 -10.31
C LYS A 186 19.36 -21.85 -10.98
N PRO A 187 18.65 -22.22 -12.07
CA PRO A 187 17.49 -21.52 -12.63
C PRO A 187 16.23 -21.72 -11.77
N ILE A 188 15.48 -20.63 -11.52
CA ILE A 188 14.28 -20.66 -10.67
C ILE A 188 13.16 -21.44 -11.37
N ASN A 189 12.58 -22.40 -10.66
CA ASN A 189 11.38 -23.11 -11.10
C ASN A 189 10.16 -22.64 -10.28
N LYS A 190 9.42 -21.67 -10.84
CA LYS A 190 8.25 -21.04 -10.19
C LYS A 190 7.13 -22.04 -9.87
N SER A 191 6.87 -23.00 -10.77
CA SER A 191 5.86 -24.04 -10.57
C SER A 191 6.23 -24.98 -9.42
N LEU A 192 7.52 -25.30 -9.28
CA LEU A 192 8.01 -26.10 -8.15
C LEU A 192 7.88 -25.36 -6.82
N ILE A 193 8.20 -24.06 -6.78
CA ILE A 193 8.01 -23.23 -5.59
C ILE A 193 6.54 -23.25 -5.17
N ASP A 194 5.62 -23.01 -6.10
CA ASP A 194 4.16 -23.04 -5.83
C ASP A 194 3.71 -24.41 -5.29
N ALA A 195 4.17 -25.50 -5.89
CA ALA A 195 3.85 -26.86 -5.44
C ALA A 195 4.36 -27.14 -4.02
N LEU A 196 5.59 -26.73 -3.70
CA LEU A 196 6.19 -26.92 -2.38
C LEU A 196 5.47 -26.10 -1.31
N LEU A 197 5.15 -24.82 -1.58
CA LEU A 197 4.41 -23.97 -0.66
C LEU A 197 3.01 -24.53 -0.37
N LYS A 198 2.29 -25.00 -1.40
CA LYS A 198 0.99 -25.67 -1.26
C LYS A 198 1.08 -26.97 -0.44
N ALA A 199 2.21 -27.66 -0.51
CA ALA A 199 2.49 -28.86 0.28
C ALA A 199 2.94 -28.55 1.73
N GLY A 200 2.94 -27.29 2.16
CA GLY A 200 3.30 -26.88 3.52
C GLY A 200 4.80 -26.70 3.75
N ALA A 201 5.59 -26.43 2.71
CA ALA A 201 6.98 -26.04 2.87
C ALA A 201 7.09 -24.71 3.66
N ASN A 202 7.94 -24.71 4.69
CA ASN A 202 8.17 -23.59 5.58
C ASN A 202 9.14 -22.58 4.92
N PRO A 203 8.66 -21.38 4.57
CA PRO A 203 9.48 -20.36 3.91
C PRO A 203 10.52 -19.71 4.83
N ASN A 204 10.44 -19.96 6.14
CA ASN A 204 11.29 -19.39 7.18
C ASN A 204 12.34 -20.37 7.72
N LEU A 205 12.38 -21.59 7.18
CA LEU A 205 13.29 -22.62 7.66
C LEU A 205 14.72 -22.17 7.40
N LYS A 206 15.47 -21.81 8.44
CA LYS A 206 16.86 -21.35 8.28
C LYS A 206 17.78 -22.52 7.96
N ASP A 207 18.71 -22.29 7.04
CA ASP A 207 19.90 -23.11 6.84
C ASP A 207 21.10 -22.52 7.60
N PHE A 208 22.32 -22.74 7.11
CA PHE A 208 23.55 -22.24 7.74
C PHE A 208 23.55 -20.72 7.93
N ASP A 209 22.85 -19.94 7.09
CA ASP A 209 22.76 -18.48 7.27
C ASP A 209 21.44 -17.85 6.76
N SER A 210 20.73 -18.43 5.79
CA SER A 210 19.55 -17.80 5.17
C SER A 210 18.31 -18.69 5.17
N ALA A 211 17.17 -18.10 4.83
CA ALA A 211 15.89 -18.81 4.69
C ALA A 211 15.43 -18.76 3.23
N PRO A 212 14.58 -19.69 2.77
CA PRO A 212 14.16 -19.77 1.37
C PRO A 212 13.55 -18.46 0.86
N PHE A 213 12.72 -17.80 1.68
CA PHE A 213 12.12 -16.53 1.32
C PHE A 213 13.18 -15.42 1.13
N HIS A 214 14.15 -15.35 2.03
CA HIS A 214 15.26 -14.40 1.94
C HIS A 214 16.10 -14.66 0.68
N ASP A 215 16.46 -15.92 0.43
CA ASP A 215 17.22 -16.31 -0.77
C ASP A 215 16.47 -15.94 -2.05
N PHE A 216 15.16 -16.21 -2.12
CA PHE A 216 14.35 -15.88 -3.27
C PHE A 216 14.38 -14.38 -3.59
N CYS A 217 14.19 -13.53 -2.57
CA CYS A 217 14.25 -12.07 -2.70
C CYS A 217 15.60 -11.54 -3.19
N GLY A 218 16.69 -12.26 -2.95
CA GLY A 218 18.02 -11.95 -3.50
C GLY A 218 18.17 -12.28 -4.97
N VAL A 219 17.35 -13.19 -5.50
CA VAL A 219 17.49 -13.74 -6.85
C VAL A 219 16.48 -13.12 -7.82
N ASP A 220 15.25 -12.90 -7.40
CA ASP A 220 14.14 -12.43 -8.24
C ASP A 220 13.15 -11.53 -7.47
N ASN A 221 12.51 -10.60 -8.18
CA ASN A 221 11.51 -9.64 -7.66
C ASN A 221 10.10 -9.99 -8.17
N ASP A 222 9.84 -11.25 -8.53
CA ASP A 222 8.53 -11.69 -9.01
C ASP A 222 7.46 -11.51 -7.93
N PHE A 223 6.51 -10.60 -8.20
CA PHE A 223 5.45 -10.24 -7.26
C PHE A 223 4.56 -11.42 -6.88
N GLU A 224 4.15 -12.25 -7.85
CA GLU A 224 3.23 -13.37 -7.60
C GLU A 224 3.88 -14.42 -6.71
N ILE A 225 5.16 -14.71 -6.93
CA ILE A 225 5.88 -15.70 -6.11
C ILE A 225 6.15 -15.14 -4.70
N ILE A 226 6.58 -13.89 -4.57
CA ILE A 226 6.77 -13.25 -3.25
C ILE A 226 5.46 -13.22 -2.47
N GLN A 227 4.34 -12.90 -3.12
CA GLN A 227 3.02 -12.94 -2.51
C GLN A 227 2.68 -14.34 -1.99
N LYS A 228 2.91 -15.39 -2.79
CA LYS A 228 2.69 -16.79 -2.37
C LYS A 228 3.55 -17.19 -1.17
N PHE A 229 4.80 -16.73 -1.11
CA PHE A 229 5.65 -16.94 0.06
C PHE A 229 5.03 -16.32 1.32
N ILE A 230 4.56 -15.07 1.22
CA ILE A 230 3.92 -14.35 2.33
C ILE A 230 2.62 -15.04 2.75
N GLU A 231 1.78 -15.47 1.81
CA GLU A 231 0.56 -16.24 2.07
C GLU A 231 0.85 -17.58 2.76
N ALA A 232 1.99 -18.21 2.45
CA ALA A 232 2.50 -19.39 3.14
C ALA A 232 3.17 -19.09 4.50
N GLY A 233 3.10 -17.84 4.99
CA GLY A 233 3.59 -17.43 6.30
C GLY A 233 5.05 -16.99 6.32
N ALA A 234 5.61 -16.52 5.19
CA ALA A 234 6.97 -15.98 5.18
C ALA A 234 7.12 -14.75 6.09
N ASN A 235 8.18 -14.75 6.88
CA ASN A 235 8.55 -13.64 7.74
C ASN A 235 9.29 -12.59 6.90
N VAL A 236 8.61 -11.48 6.62
CA VAL A 236 9.18 -10.35 5.86
C VAL A 236 10.36 -9.65 6.54
N ASN A 237 10.55 -9.91 7.83
CA ASN A 237 11.64 -9.37 8.65
C ASN A 237 12.72 -10.40 8.97
N ILE A 238 12.73 -11.55 8.27
CA ILE A 238 13.79 -12.53 8.47
C ILE A 238 15.14 -11.90 8.11
N GLN A 239 16.14 -12.05 8.97
CA GLN A 239 17.42 -11.36 8.78
C GLN A 239 18.60 -12.34 8.71
N ASN A 240 19.50 -12.05 7.77
CA ASN A 240 20.85 -12.57 7.64
C ASN A 240 21.78 -11.42 7.23
N ASN A 241 22.09 -10.52 8.17
CA ASN A 241 22.69 -9.18 7.98
C ASN A 241 21.85 -8.18 7.16
N GLU A 242 21.05 -8.67 6.22
CA GLU A 242 20.10 -7.92 5.43
C GLU A 242 18.70 -8.52 5.61
N THR A 243 17.65 -7.71 5.41
CA THR A 243 16.27 -8.18 5.33
C THR A 243 15.87 -8.43 3.87
N PRO A 244 14.80 -9.19 3.59
CA PRO A 244 14.31 -9.41 2.23
C PRO A 244 14.03 -8.10 1.48
N LEU A 245 13.57 -7.04 2.16
CA LEU A 245 13.34 -5.75 1.51
C LEU A 245 14.65 -5.09 1.03
N HIS A 246 15.76 -5.24 1.75
CA HIS A 246 17.08 -4.79 1.27
C HIS A 246 17.42 -5.47 -0.04
N LEU A 247 17.29 -6.80 -0.09
CA LEU A 247 17.59 -7.59 -1.28
C LEU A 247 16.73 -7.19 -2.47
N VAL A 248 15.44 -6.98 -2.23
CA VAL A 248 14.47 -6.49 -3.21
C VAL A 248 14.85 -5.10 -3.73
N CYS A 249 15.28 -4.18 -2.85
CA CYS A 249 15.74 -2.83 -3.21
C CYS A 249 16.99 -2.83 -4.10
N LYS A 250 17.91 -3.80 -3.94
CA LYS A 250 19.09 -3.97 -4.82
C LYS A 250 18.71 -4.24 -6.28
N ARG A 251 17.49 -4.75 -6.51
CA ARG A 251 17.01 -5.21 -7.82
C ARG A 251 15.98 -4.28 -8.45
N LYS A 252 15.88 -3.03 -7.98
CA LYS A 252 14.95 -2.00 -8.49
C LYS A 252 13.48 -2.46 -8.39
N PRO A 253 12.89 -2.43 -7.20
CA PRO A 253 11.57 -2.98 -6.95
C PRO A 253 10.46 -2.15 -7.62
N SER A 254 9.34 -2.80 -7.93
CA SER A 254 8.11 -2.10 -8.29
C SER A 254 7.45 -1.51 -7.04
N VAL A 255 6.57 -0.54 -7.26
CA VAL A 255 5.80 0.12 -6.20
C VAL A 255 4.91 -0.90 -5.48
N GLU A 256 4.30 -1.82 -6.22
CA GLU A 256 3.42 -2.87 -5.69
C GLU A 256 4.19 -3.80 -4.75
N LEU A 257 5.42 -4.15 -5.11
CA LEU A 257 6.25 -5.02 -4.29
C LEU A 257 6.63 -4.34 -2.97
N ILE A 258 7.00 -3.05 -2.99
CA ILE A 258 7.25 -2.29 -1.76
C ILE A 258 6.01 -2.23 -0.87
N LYS A 259 4.83 -1.93 -1.46
CA LYS A 259 3.55 -1.92 -0.73
C LYS A 259 3.26 -3.27 -0.07
N LEU A 260 3.52 -4.38 -0.79
CA LEU A 260 3.33 -5.73 -0.27
C LEU A 260 4.17 -5.98 0.99
N PHE A 261 5.45 -5.58 1.00
CA PHE A 261 6.31 -5.68 2.18
C PHE A 261 5.80 -4.86 3.37
N TYR A 262 5.36 -3.63 3.13
CA TYR A 262 4.85 -2.75 4.18
C TYR A 262 3.53 -3.22 4.79
N VAL A 263 2.56 -3.64 3.97
CA VAL A 263 1.27 -4.19 4.45
C VAL A 263 1.51 -5.39 5.37
N ASN A 264 2.56 -6.15 5.14
CA ASN A 264 2.94 -7.33 5.93
C ASN A 264 3.86 -7.00 7.12
N LYS A 265 3.84 -5.75 7.61
CA LYS A 265 4.52 -5.29 8.83
C LYS A 265 6.04 -5.43 8.76
N PHE A 266 6.63 -4.98 7.65
CA PHE A 266 8.08 -4.79 7.58
C PHE A 266 8.56 -3.84 8.71
N ASN A 267 9.68 -4.18 9.36
CA ASN A 267 10.28 -3.37 10.42
C ASN A 267 11.34 -2.43 9.81
N ASN A 268 11.10 -1.13 9.93
CA ASN A 268 12.01 -0.09 9.43
C ASN A 268 13.24 0.15 10.31
N GLN A 269 13.30 -0.46 11.51
CA GLN A 269 14.45 -0.34 12.40
C GLN A 269 15.56 -1.28 11.94
N LEU A 270 16.70 -0.70 11.61
CA LEU A 270 17.86 -1.43 11.15
C LEU A 270 18.83 -1.79 12.25
N THR A 271 19.35 -3.00 12.10
CA THR A 271 20.67 -3.45 12.53
C THR A 271 21.74 -2.66 11.77
N ASP A 272 22.82 -2.24 12.43
CA ASP A 272 24.14 -1.70 12.01
C ASP A 272 24.54 -1.52 10.50
N SER A 273 23.61 -1.38 9.54
CA SER A 273 23.82 -1.36 8.08
C SER A 273 22.74 -0.56 7.31
N ASP A 274 23.12 -0.07 6.12
CA ASP A 274 22.34 0.66 5.10
C ASP A 274 20.83 0.38 5.14
N THR A 275 19.99 1.42 5.29
CA THR A 275 18.51 1.25 5.24
C THR A 275 17.98 0.81 3.87
N PRO A 276 16.75 0.27 3.76
CA PRO A 276 16.15 0.00 2.45
C PRO A 276 16.12 1.24 1.55
N LEU A 277 15.98 2.43 2.14
CA LEU A 277 16.07 3.70 1.43
C LEU A 277 17.50 3.98 0.93
N HIS A 278 18.53 3.75 1.75
CA HIS A 278 19.94 3.83 1.31
C HIS A 278 20.21 2.88 0.15
N ILE A 279 19.79 1.62 0.26
CA ILE A 279 19.95 0.62 -0.80
C ILE A 279 19.20 1.06 -2.07
N ALA A 280 17.96 1.55 -1.95
CA ALA A 280 17.20 2.00 -3.11
C ALA A 280 17.88 3.18 -3.82
N CYS A 281 18.43 4.15 -3.08
CA CYS A 281 19.23 5.25 -3.64
C CYS A 281 20.52 4.74 -4.30
N LYS A 282 21.24 3.84 -3.62
CA LYS A 282 22.51 3.25 -4.06
C LYS A 282 22.40 2.51 -5.40
N TYR A 283 21.31 1.76 -5.57
CA TYR A 283 21.03 1.00 -6.79
C TYR A 283 20.16 1.74 -7.80
N ARG A 284 19.91 3.05 -7.59
CA ARG A 284 19.13 3.92 -8.47
C ARG A 284 17.76 3.33 -8.80
N ALA A 285 16.99 3.01 -7.77
CA ALA A 285 15.58 2.64 -7.91
C ALA A 285 14.78 3.80 -8.54
N SER A 286 13.59 3.50 -9.08
CA SER A 286 12.78 4.53 -9.72
C SER A 286 12.27 5.56 -8.71
N PRO A 287 11.97 6.81 -9.12
CA PRO A 287 11.41 7.83 -8.23
C PRO A 287 10.13 7.36 -7.53
N GLU A 288 9.31 6.55 -8.20
CA GLU A 288 8.08 5.98 -7.65
C GLU A 288 8.37 4.97 -6.54
N ALA A 289 9.41 4.14 -6.71
CA ALA A 289 9.84 3.20 -5.68
C ALA A 289 10.40 3.93 -4.44
N ILE A 290 11.18 4.99 -4.66
CA ILE A 290 11.67 5.85 -3.55
C ILE A 290 10.50 6.52 -2.84
N ARG A 291 9.54 7.08 -3.58
CA ARG A 291 8.33 7.69 -3.01
C ARG A 291 7.55 6.67 -2.19
N ALA A 292 7.36 5.47 -2.73
CA ALA A 292 6.67 4.40 -2.01
C ALA A 292 7.37 4.03 -0.70
N LEU A 293 8.71 3.98 -0.67
CA LEU A 293 9.44 3.75 0.59
C LEU A 293 9.19 4.87 1.62
N LEU A 294 9.22 6.13 1.18
CA LEU A 294 9.01 7.31 2.02
C LEU A 294 7.57 7.41 2.56
N ASP A 295 6.57 7.21 1.69
CA ASP A 295 5.15 7.26 2.02
C ASP A 295 4.78 6.22 3.11
N HIS A 296 5.56 5.14 3.22
CA HIS A 296 5.36 4.08 4.22
C HIS A 296 6.33 4.18 5.40
N GLY A 297 6.89 5.36 5.66
CA GLY A 297 7.61 5.68 6.90
C GLY A 297 9.06 5.23 6.92
N ALA A 298 9.72 5.07 5.76
CA ALA A 298 11.17 4.98 5.73
C ALA A 298 11.79 6.25 6.34
N ASN A 299 12.73 6.09 7.28
CA ASN A 299 13.39 7.23 7.88
C ASN A 299 14.33 7.90 6.86
N ILE A 300 13.94 9.10 6.41
CA ILE A 300 14.67 9.92 5.42
C ILE A 300 16.07 10.33 5.91
N ASN A 301 16.21 10.56 7.21
CA ASN A 301 17.43 11.06 7.85
C ASN A 301 18.07 9.98 8.74
N ALA A 302 17.83 8.70 8.44
CA ALA A 302 18.62 7.64 9.04
C ALA A 302 20.10 7.83 8.65
N GLU A 303 20.98 7.76 9.63
CA GLU A 303 22.42 7.93 9.44
C GLU A 303 23.09 6.55 9.61
N ASP A 304 23.65 6.02 8.52
CA ASP A 304 24.60 4.90 8.56
C ASP A 304 25.87 5.31 7.82
N GLN A 305 26.73 6.08 8.50
CA GLN A 305 27.88 6.83 7.92
C GLN A 305 27.53 7.83 6.81
N HIS A 306 26.38 7.71 6.17
CA HIS A 306 25.83 8.57 5.13
C HIS A 306 24.32 8.67 5.35
N THR A 307 23.69 9.76 4.90
CA THR A 307 22.21 9.81 4.79
C THR A 307 21.78 9.33 3.40
N ALA A 308 20.47 9.05 3.24
CA ALA A 308 19.92 8.69 1.94
C ALA A 308 20.21 9.76 0.85
N LEU A 309 20.24 11.05 1.24
CA LEU A 309 20.60 12.13 0.33
C LEU A 309 22.08 12.12 -0.06
N HIS A 310 22.99 11.80 0.87
CA HIS A 310 24.41 11.61 0.55
C HIS A 310 24.59 10.46 -0.46
N VAL A 311 23.96 9.31 -0.20
CA VAL A 311 24.01 8.15 -1.11
C VAL A 311 23.42 8.49 -2.47
N ALA A 312 22.29 9.21 -2.52
CA ALA A 312 21.70 9.66 -3.78
C ALA A 312 22.65 10.55 -4.59
N CYS A 313 23.36 11.49 -3.95
CA CYS A 313 24.36 12.33 -4.60
C CYS A 313 25.59 11.54 -5.06
N MET A 314 26.13 10.66 -4.21
CA MET A 314 27.27 9.78 -4.53
C MET A 314 26.98 8.88 -5.73
N CYS A 315 25.77 8.33 -5.76
CA CYS A 315 25.31 7.46 -6.82
C CYS A 315 24.70 8.23 -7.99
N GLN A 316 24.78 9.56 -8.06
CA GLN A 316 24.26 10.40 -9.16
C GLN A 316 22.78 10.09 -9.50
N ALA A 317 21.90 10.18 -8.49
CA ALA A 317 20.46 10.02 -8.67
C ALA A 317 19.87 11.09 -9.62
N SER A 318 18.67 10.86 -10.14
CA SER A 318 18.02 11.83 -11.02
C SER A 318 17.53 13.07 -10.25
N LYS A 319 17.18 14.14 -10.98
CA LYS A 319 16.63 15.37 -10.40
C LYS A 319 15.40 15.07 -9.56
N GLU A 320 14.51 14.22 -10.08
CA GLU A 320 13.25 13.85 -9.45
C GLU A 320 13.47 13.14 -8.11
N VAL A 321 14.48 12.27 -8.02
CA VAL A 321 14.81 11.59 -6.76
C VAL A 321 15.36 12.59 -5.73
N VAL A 322 16.27 13.47 -6.12
CA VAL A 322 16.82 14.48 -5.20
C VAL A 322 15.75 15.47 -4.74
N GLU A 323 14.92 15.96 -5.65
CA GLU A 323 13.80 16.83 -5.33
C GLU A 323 12.80 16.15 -4.38
N LEU A 324 12.49 14.87 -4.61
CA LEU A 324 11.63 14.08 -3.72
C LEU A 324 12.21 13.94 -2.31
N LEU A 325 13.50 13.61 -2.18
CA LEU A 325 14.15 13.49 -0.87
C LEU A 325 14.10 14.85 -0.13
N LEU A 326 14.38 15.95 -0.82
CA LEU A 326 14.35 17.30 -0.22
C LEU A 326 12.93 17.76 0.16
N GLN A 327 11.91 17.43 -0.65
CA GLN A 327 10.50 17.69 -0.34
C GLN A 327 10.00 16.92 0.88
N THR A 328 10.69 15.83 1.26
CA THR A 328 10.37 14.99 2.41
C THR A 328 11.29 15.28 3.61
N ASP A 329 11.76 16.52 3.73
CA ASP A 329 12.58 17.03 4.84
C ASP A 329 13.94 16.32 5.01
N ALA A 330 14.54 15.85 3.92
CA ALA A 330 15.94 15.42 3.95
C ALA A 330 16.87 16.57 4.36
N ILE A 331 17.83 16.30 5.24
CA ILE A 331 18.80 17.30 5.70
C ILE A 331 19.77 17.64 4.54
N VAL A 332 19.53 18.78 3.89
CA VAL A 332 20.29 19.25 2.73
C VAL A 332 21.78 19.47 3.01
N ASN A 333 22.11 19.91 4.24
CA ASN A 333 23.48 20.17 4.69
C ASN A 333 23.91 19.17 5.78
N GLY A 334 23.45 17.92 5.69
CA GLY A 334 23.95 16.85 6.56
C GLY A 334 25.46 16.74 6.42
N VAL A 335 26.16 16.35 7.49
CA VAL A 335 27.62 16.26 7.47
C VAL A 335 28.03 14.89 7.96
N ASP A 336 28.64 14.13 7.07
CA ASP A 336 29.08 12.76 7.30
C ASP A 336 30.58 12.57 6.98
N GLU A 337 31.32 13.67 7.14
CA GLU A 337 32.60 14.08 6.52
C GLU A 337 32.39 15.13 5.42
N ASN A 338 31.44 14.94 4.51
CA ASN A 338 31.20 15.90 3.43
C ASN A 338 29.71 16.19 3.33
N THR A 339 29.31 17.35 2.80
CA THR A 339 27.86 17.59 2.57
C THR A 339 27.37 16.84 1.33
N PRO A 340 26.06 16.61 1.15
CA PRO A 340 25.53 16.02 -0.08
C PRO A 340 25.99 16.77 -1.33
N LEU A 341 26.16 18.10 -1.24
CA LEU A 341 26.68 18.92 -2.33
C LEU A 341 28.17 18.66 -2.65
N HIS A 342 29.00 18.37 -1.65
CA HIS A 342 30.39 17.93 -1.89
C HIS A 342 30.41 16.62 -2.68
N TYR A 343 29.58 15.66 -2.30
CA TYR A 343 29.47 14.39 -3.02
C TYR A 343 28.96 14.58 -4.44
N ALA A 344 27.92 15.40 -4.64
CA ALA A 344 27.39 15.70 -5.96
C ALA A 344 28.46 16.33 -6.88
N ALA A 345 29.25 17.28 -6.36
CA ALA A 345 30.36 17.88 -7.10
C ALA A 345 31.49 16.87 -7.38
N ARG A 346 31.93 16.11 -6.36
CA ARG A 346 33.02 15.13 -6.46
C ARG A 346 32.71 14.00 -7.44
N PHE A 347 31.47 13.51 -7.44
CA PHE A 347 31.01 12.42 -8.30
C PHE A 347 30.45 12.91 -9.64
N LYS A 348 30.57 14.22 -9.95
CA LYS A 348 30.16 14.83 -11.22
C LYS A 348 28.70 14.54 -11.57
N MET A 349 27.83 14.68 -10.58
CA MET A 349 26.39 14.59 -10.77
C MET A 349 25.91 15.67 -11.75
N ASP A 350 24.83 15.38 -12.48
CA ASP A 350 24.26 16.33 -13.43
C ASP A 350 23.88 17.66 -12.76
N ILE A 351 23.98 18.75 -13.53
CA ILE A 351 23.79 20.11 -13.01
C ILE A 351 22.37 20.35 -12.49
N GLU A 352 21.36 19.76 -13.12
CA GLU A 352 19.95 19.99 -12.76
C GLU A 352 19.62 19.51 -11.33
N PRO A 353 19.94 18.27 -10.91
CA PRO A 353 19.82 17.87 -9.51
C PRO A 353 20.63 18.76 -8.55
N ILE A 354 21.81 19.22 -8.97
CA ILE A 354 22.64 20.11 -8.13
C ILE A 354 21.97 21.46 -7.92
N LYS A 355 21.36 22.06 -8.97
CA LYS A 355 20.57 23.28 -8.82
C LYS A 355 19.45 23.11 -7.80
N VAL A 356 18.76 21.97 -7.82
CA VAL A 356 17.73 21.65 -6.82
C VAL A 356 18.33 21.64 -5.40
N LEU A 357 19.48 21.02 -5.18
CA LEU A 357 20.15 21.08 -3.86
C LEU A 357 20.40 22.52 -3.41
N ILE A 358 20.91 23.37 -4.29
CA ILE A 358 21.21 24.78 -3.97
C ILE A 358 19.93 25.57 -3.71
N ASP A 359 18.87 25.35 -4.51
CA ASP A 359 17.56 25.99 -4.34
C ASP A 359 16.91 25.64 -3.00
N TYR A 360 17.13 24.42 -2.51
CA TYR A 360 16.71 23.96 -1.18
C TYR A 360 17.71 24.33 -0.06
N GLY A 361 18.72 25.16 -0.35
CA GLY A 361 19.59 25.76 0.65
C GLY A 361 20.90 25.01 0.93
N ALA A 362 21.39 24.19 -0.02
CA ALA A 362 22.73 23.61 0.10
C ALA A 362 23.81 24.68 0.18
N ASP A 363 24.70 24.57 1.16
CA ASP A 363 25.79 25.52 1.39
C ASP A 363 26.95 25.28 0.41
N ILE A 364 27.05 26.16 -0.58
CA ILE A 364 28.11 26.13 -1.61
C ILE A 364 29.49 26.55 -1.07
N TYR A 365 29.55 27.12 0.14
CA TYR A 365 30.78 27.61 0.77
C TYR A 365 31.23 26.74 1.94
N PHE A 366 30.44 25.72 2.32
CA PHE A 366 30.80 24.80 3.39
C PHE A 366 32.18 24.20 3.12
N LYS A 367 33.05 24.20 4.13
CA LYS A 367 34.44 23.81 3.96
C LYS A 367 34.79 22.70 4.94
N ASN A 368 35.05 21.51 4.43
CA ASN A 368 35.75 20.47 5.19
C ASN A 368 37.00 20.00 4.41
N GLY A 369 38.13 20.66 4.67
CA GLY A 369 39.34 20.56 3.86
C GLY A 369 39.22 21.32 2.53
N LYS A 370 38.26 20.91 1.70
CA LYS A 370 37.87 21.55 0.43
C LYS A 370 36.39 21.97 0.48
N THR A 371 36.00 22.88 -0.40
CA THR A 371 34.61 23.30 -0.64
C THR A 371 33.98 22.50 -1.79
N PRO A 372 32.65 22.49 -1.98
CA PRO A 372 32.05 21.88 -3.16
C PRO A 372 32.57 22.49 -4.46
N TYR A 373 32.89 23.78 -4.45
CA TYR A 373 33.50 24.50 -5.56
C TYR A 373 34.85 23.88 -5.99
N ASP A 374 35.67 23.46 -5.03
CA ASP A 374 36.98 22.87 -5.30
C ASP A 374 36.89 21.48 -5.98
N PHE A 375 35.75 20.81 -5.86
CA PHE A 375 35.45 19.55 -6.53
C PHE A 375 34.71 19.74 -7.86
N ALA A 376 34.13 20.92 -8.11
CA ALA A 376 33.30 21.21 -9.26
C ALA A 376 34.09 21.30 -10.57
N ASN A 377 33.49 20.81 -11.66
CA ASN A 377 33.95 21.06 -13.02
C ASN A 377 33.64 22.50 -13.47
N GLU A 378 34.15 22.92 -14.64
CA GLU A 378 34.00 24.30 -15.13
C GLU A 378 32.53 24.76 -15.22
N ASP A 379 31.64 23.89 -15.69
CA ASP A 379 30.21 24.20 -15.82
C ASP A 379 29.56 24.42 -14.46
N LEU A 380 29.82 23.55 -13.48
CA LEU A 380 29.26 23.69 -12.13
C LEU A 380 29.88 24.88 -11.38
N GLN A 381 31.16 25.18 -11.60
CA GLN A 381 31.79 26.39 -11.07
C GLN A 381 31.13 27.66 -11.59
N LYS A 382 30.69 27.67 -12.86
CA LYS A 382 29.92 28.79 -13.42
C LYS A 382 28.58 28.96 -12.70
N VAL A 383 27.86 27.87 -12.45
CA VAL A 383 26.61 27.89 -11.67
C VAL A 383 26.83 28.47 -10.27
N PHE A 384 27.88 28.03 -9.56
CA PHE A 384 28.21 28.56 -8.24
C PHE A 384 28.54 30.07 -8.25
N LYS A 385 29.17 30.58 -9.31
CA LYS A 385 29.45 32.02 -9.46
C LYS A 385 28.22 32.87 -9.74
N ASP A 386 27.29 32.35 -10.53
CA ASP A 386 26.10 33.10 -10.96
C ASP A 386 24.98 33.11 -9.90
N TYR A 387 24.96 32.12 -9.01
CA TYR A 387 23.89 31.92 -8.03
C TYR A 387 23.65 33.10 -7.06
N PRO A 388 24.67 33.74 -6.42
CA PRO A 388 24.43 34.84 -5.49
C PRO A 388 23.71 36.03 -6.14
N LYS A 389 24.05 36.36 -7.39
CA LYS A 389 23.42 37.45 -8.15
C LYS A 389 21.97 37.13 -8.51
N GLN A 390 21.70 35.88 -8.91
CA GLN A 390 20.34 35.45 -9.24
C GLN A 390 19.43 35.47 -7.99
N ARG A 391 19.94 34.99 -6.85
CA ARG A 391 19.22 35.02 -5.58
C ARG A 391 18.94 36.44 -5.10
N GLU A 392 19.89 37.36 -5.22
CA GLU A 392 19.70 38.76 -4.86
C GLU A 392 18.62 39.44 -5.75
N ASN A 393 18.63 39.19 -7.06
CA ASN A 393 17.63 39.73 -7.98
C ASN A 393 16.22 39.19 -7.69
N LEU A 394 16.10 37.91 -7.36
CA LEU A 394 14.84 37.29 -6.98
C LEU A 394 14.30 37.91 -5.68
N LEU A 395 15.14 38.03 -4.64
CA LEU A 395 14.80 38.67 -3.37
C LEU A 395 14.37 40.14 -3.57
N ARG A 396 15.09 40.91 -4.38
CA ARG A 396 14.72 42.31 -4.71
C ARG A 396 13.35 42.40 -5.38
N THR A 397 13.05 41.48 -6.30
CA THR A 397 11.75 41.44 -6.99
C THR A 397 10.62 41.10 -6.03
N GLN A 398 10.82 40.12 -5.15
CA GLN A 398 9.85 39.73 -4.12
C GLN A 398 9.60 40.87 -3.12
N ILE A 399 10.64 41.55 -2.63
CA ILE A 399 10.53 42.70 -1.74
C ILE A 399 9.74 43.84 -2.41
N SER A 400 10.02 44.14 -3.69
CA SER A 400 9.28 45.19 -4.42
C SER A 400 7.78 44.87 -4.57
N THR A 401 7.45 43.58 -4.71
CA THR A 401 6.07 43.11 -4.84
C THR A 401 5.34 43.22 -3.50
N LEU A 402 6.00 42.84 -2.40
CA LEU A 402 5.47 42.97 -1.04
C LEU A 402 5.18 44.43 -0.68
N GLN A 403 6.07 45.36 -1.04
CA GLN A 403 5.88 46.80 -0.80
C GLN A 403 4.67 47.36 -1.57
N ARG A 404 4.45 46.94 -2.82
CA ARG A 404 3.25 47.34 -3.58
C ARG A 404 1.96 46.82 -2.94
N ASN A 405 1.99 45.58 -2.43
CA ASN A 405 0.83 44.99 -1.76
C ASN A 405 0.51 45.70 -0.44
N GLU A 406 1.54 46.09 0.33
CA GLU A 406 1.37 46.88 1.56
C GLU A 406 0.67 48.23 1.28
N GLN A 407 1.03 48.89 0.17
CA GLN A 407 0.44 50.17 -0.21
C GLN A 407 -1.02 50.03 -0.64
N LYS A 408 -1.37 48.97 -1.38
CA LYS A 408 -2.76 48.64 -1.73
C LYS A 408 -3.62 48.39 -0.47
N VAL A 409 -3.09 47.67 0.52
CA VAL A 409 -3.80 47.41 1.79
C VAL A 409 -4.06 48.71 2.56
N LYS A 410 -3.10 49.64 2.59
CA LYS A 410 -3.29 50.97 3.21
C LYS A 410 -4.44 51.74 2.56
N GLU A 411 -4.46 51.83 1.23
CA GLU A 411 -5.51 52.53 0.47
C GLU A 411 -6.89 51.91 0.69
N GLN A 412 -6.98 50.58 0.74
CA GLN A 412 -8.22 49.87 1.06
C GLN A 412 -8.69 50.14 2.50
N SER A 413 -7.77 50.21 3.46
CA SER A 413 -8.11 50.53 4.85
C SER A 413 -8.68 51.94 5.02
N GLU A 414 -8.18 52.91 4.25
CA GLU A 414 -8.71 54.28 4.26
C GLU A 414 -10.10 54.37 3.62
N LYS A 415 -10.33 53.60 2.53
CA LYS A 415 -11.67 53.46 1.95
C LYS A 415 -12.64 52.81 2.92
N LEU A 416 -12.23 51.78 3.64
CA LEU A 416 -13.08 51.09 4.62
C LEU A 416 -13.49 52.03 5.76
N LYS A 417 -12.57 52.82 6.32
CA LYS A 417 -12.88 53.84 7.34
C LYS A 417 -13.91 54.87 6.87
N LYS A 418 -13.83 55.29 5.60
CA LYS A 418 -14.83 56.22 5.02
C LYS A 418 -16.20 55.57 4.91
N LEU A 419 -16.25 54.29 4.55
CA LEU A 419 -17.49 53.53 4.42
C LEU A 419 -18.14 53.28 5.79
N GLU A 420 -17.36 52.95 6.81
CA GLU A 420 -17.84 52.79 8.19
C GLU A 420 -18.48 54.08 8.73
N LEU A 421 -17.87 55.24 8.44
CA LEU A 421 -18.44 56.53 8.81
C LEU A 421 -19.77 56.82 8.11
N GLN A 422 -19.92 56.40 6.84
CA GLN A 422 -21.18 56.53 6.11
C GLN A 422 -22.25 55.58 6.66
N LEU A 423 -21.86 54.36 7.05
CA LEU A 423 -22.75 53.38 7.65
C LEU A 423 -23.32 53.89 8.98
N ALA A 424 -22.47 54.43 9.85
CA ALA A 424 -22.87 55.01 11.13
C ALA A 424 -23.89 56.15 10.98
N LYS A 425 -23.74 56.99 9.95
CA LYS A 425 -24.72 58.04 9.62
C LYS A 425 -26.06 57.46 9.19
N LYS A 426 -26.06 56.45 8.32
CA LYS A 426 -27.30 55.77 7.89
C LYS A 426 -28.00 55.05 9.04
N GLU A 427 -27.25 54.45 9.97
CA GLU A 427 -27.82 53.81 11.16
C GLU A 427 -28.52 54.83 12.08
N GLN A 428 -27.95 56.03 12.20
CA GLN A 428 -28.54 57.11 12.97
C GLN A 428 -29.85 57.62 12.32
N GLU A 429 -29.86 57.80 10.99
CA GLU A 429 -31.07 58.15 10.23
C GLU A 429 -32.17 57.09 10.37
N LEU A 430 -31.80 55.80 10.29
CA LEU A 430 -32.72 54.68 10.48
C LEU A 430 -33.30 54.64 11.91
N HIS A 431 -32.48 54.95 12.92
CA HIS A 431 -32.93 55.05 14.31
C HIS A 431 -33.97 56.15 14.50
N GLU A 432 -33.74 57.33 13.92
CA GLU A 432 -34.71 58.44 13.94
C GLU A 432 -36.02 58.09 13.23
N GLN A 433 -35.96 57.39 12.10
CA GLN A 433 -37.15 56.91 11.40
C GLN A 433 -37.94 55.88 12.24
N ASN A 434 -37.25 54.97 12.92
CA ASN A 434 -37.89 53.96 13.77
C ASN A 434 -38.58 54.57 14.99
N GLU A 435 -38.01 55.60 15.61
CA GLU A 435 -38.67 56.32 16.71
C GLU A 435 -39.92 57.09 16.23
N LYS A 436 -39.90 57.65 15.01
CA LYS A 436 -41.12 58.21 14.36
C LYS A 436 -42.19 57.16 14.09
N ILE A 437 -41.81 55.94 13.68
CA ILE A 437 -42.76 54.83 13.48
C ILE A 437 -43.36 54.38 14.81
N LYS A 438 -42.57 54.37 15.88
CA LYS A 438 -43.01 54.03 17.25
C LYS A 438 -44.04 55.01 17.78
N SER A 439 -43.85 56.31 17.57
CA SER A 439 -44.83 57.33 17.97
C SER A 439 -46.12 57.24 17.16
N PHE A 440 -46.06 56.84 15.89
CA PHE A 440 -47.23 56.58 15.05
C PHE A 440 -48.04 55.35 15.48
N LYS A 441 -47.38 54.32 16.04
CA LYS A 441 -48.03 53.08 16.53
C LYS A 441 -48.83 53.25 17.83
N GLN A 442 -48.63 54.34 18.59
CA GLN A 442 -49.39 54.60 19.83
C GLN A 442 -50.80 55.18 19.58
N THR A 443 -51.16 55.52 18.34
CA THR A 443 -52.34 56.34 18.03
C THR A 443 -53.46 55.63 17.27
N ILE A 444 -53.44 54.30 17.13
CA ILE A 444 -54.46 53.56 16.33
C ILE A 444 -55.09 52.41 17.13
N PRO A 445 -56.43 52.35 17.28
CA PRO A 445 -57.13 51.19 17.81
C PRO A 445 -57.31 50.09 16.75
N THR A 446 -57.26 48.85 17.23
CA THR A 446 -57.28 47.57 16.51
C THR A 446 -58.37 47.45 15.43
N LYS A 447 -57.95 47.23 14.17
CA LYS A 447 -58.66 46.31 13.25
C LYS A 447 -57.77 45.90 12.07
N ALA A 448 -57.69 44.57 11.91
CA ALA A 448 -57.40 43.79 10.71
C ALA A 448 -56.35 44.34 9.73
N LEU A 449 -55.18 43.69 9.73
CA LEU A 449 -54.19 43.80 8.67
C LEU A 449 -54.02 42.42 8.01
N SER A 450 -54.73 42.21 6.91
CA SER A 450 -54.20 41.42 5.80
C SER A 450 -53.44 42.41 4.92
N ILE A 451 -52.11 42.32 4.91
CA ILE A 451 -51.28 43.03 3.93
C ILE A 451 -50.64 41.97 3.04
N THR A 452 -51.12 42.03 1.80
CA THR A 452 -50.50 41.58 0.56
C THR A 452 -49.08 42.16 0.43
N GLU A 453 -48.19 41.30 -0.03
CA GLU A 453 -46.84 41.61 -0.52
C GLU A 453 -46.83 42.88 -1.37
N LEU A 454 -45.88 43.77 -1.07
CA LEU A 454 -45.43 44.84 -1.96
C LEU A 454 -43.90 44.95 -1.85
N ASP A 455 -43.25 44.52 -2.93
CA ASP A 455 -42.21 45.20 -3.70
C ASP A 455 -41.28 46.18 -2.97
N PHE A 456 -40.01 45.80 -2.92
CA PHE A 456 -38.89 46.73 -2.77
C PHE A 456 -38.12 46.79 -4.10
N ASP A 457 -38.42 47.82 -4.89
CA ASP A 457 -37.49 48.39 -5.87
C ASP A 457 -36.51 49.32 -5.14
N GLY A 458 -35.22 49.27 -5.50
CA GLY A 458 -34.24 50.23 -5.00
C GLY A 458 -32.77 49.83 -5.15
N ASP A 459 -32.30 49.83 -6.40
CA ASP A 459 -30.94 50.19 -6.86
C ASP A 459 -29.74 49.89 -5.93
N SER A 460 -29.12 48.73 -6.19
CA SER A 460 -27.71 48.49 -5.88
C SER A 460 -26.90 48.65 -7.18
N PRO A 461 -25.68 49.22 -7.16
CA PRO A 461 -24.95 49.54 -8.39
C PRO A 461 -24.75 48.28 -9.24
N LEU A 462 -25.21 48.38 -10.49
CA LEU A 462 -25.20 47.34 -11.51
C LEU A 462 -23.77 46.85 -11.76
N ILE A 463 -23.38 45.78 -11.07
CA ILE A 463 -22.36 44.85 -11.55
C ILE A 463 -23.07 44.02 -12.63
N PRO A 464 -22.50 43.85 -13.84
CA PRO A 464 -23.13 43.03 -14.87
C PRO A 464 -23.16 41.59 -14.37
N LYS A 465 -24.28 41.15 -13.79
CA LYS A 465 -24.50 39.74 -13.53
C LYS A 465 -24.78 39.06 -14.86
N ARG A 466 -23.89 38.18 -15.30
CA ARG A 466 -24.27 37.11 -16.23
C ARG A 466 -25.00 36.07 -15.38
N GLU A 467 -26.31 36.23 -15.21
CA GLU A 467 -27.12 35.17 -14.61
C GLU A 467 -27.26 34.06 -15.65
N SER A 468 -26.82 32.85 -15.29
CA SER A 468 -27.07 31.69 -16.12
C SER A 468 -28.57 31.40 -16.15
N HIS A 469 -29.02 30.66 -17.16
CA HIS A 469 -30.38 30.09 -17.25
C HIS A 469 -30.86 29.32 -15.99
N MET A 470 -29.96 29.03 -15.03
CA MET A 470 -30.24 28.35 -13.76
C MET A 470 -30.22 29.28 -12.53
N GLY A 471 -30.10 30.60 -12.69
CA GLY A 471 -30.08 31.56 -11.57
C GLY A 471 -28.79 31.54 -10.74
N ILE A 472 -27.70 30.99 -11.29
CA ILE A 472 -26.37 30.95 -10.67
C ILE A 472 -25.56 32.17 -11.13
N THR A 473 -24.86 32.81 -10.20
CA THR A 473 -23.88 33.86 -10.52
C THR A 473 -22.71 33.25 -11.30
N ASP A 474 -22.68 33.47 -12.61
CA ASP A 474 -21.54 33.11 -13.46
C ASP A 474 -20.44 34.16 -13.27
N ILE A 475 -19.31 33.73 -12.71
CA ILE A 475 -18.17 34.60 -12.39
C ILE A 475 -17.14 34.47 -13.50
N ASP A 476 -16.84 35.61 -14.14
CA ASP A 476 -15.74 35.69 -15.10
C ASP A 476 -14.41 35.52 -14.36
N MET A 477 -13.60 34.55 -14.78
CA MET A 477 -12.34 34.25 -14.11
C MET A 477 -11.29 35.35 -14.30
N ASP A 478 -11.46 36.22 -15.30
CA ASP A 478 -10.63 37.41 -15.45
C ASP A 478 -10.85 38.44 -14.32
N ASP A 479 -12.00 38.39 -13.62
CA ASP A 479 -12.30 39.21 -12.43
C ASP A 479 -11.75 38.61 -11.12
N VAL A 480 -11.13 37.43 -11.18
CA VAL A 480 -10.62 36.69 -10.02
C VAL A 480 -9.10 36.67 -10.03
N GLU A 481 -8.47 37.41 -9.12
CA GLU A 481 -7.02 37.38 -8.94
C GLU A 481 -6.64 36.13 -8.12
N ILE A 482 -6.03 35.13 -8.75
CA ILE A 482 -5.51 33.96 -8.03
C ILE A 482 -4.23 34.34 -7.28
N VAL A 483 -4.27 34.23 -5.95
CA VAL A 483 -3.19 34.66 -5.05
C VAL A 483 -2.23 33.53 -4.71
N LYS A 484 -2.77 32.35 -4.33
CA LYS A 484 -1.96 31.25 -3.79
C LYS A 484 -2.65 29.90 -3.98
N PHE A 485 -1.87 28.88 -4.32
CA PHE A 485 -2.31 27.48 -4.23
C PHE A 485 -2.48 27.05 -2.77
N VAL A 486 -3.63 26.46 -2.43
CA VAL A 486 -3.96 26.02 -1.07
C VAL A 486 -3.80 24.52 -0.93
N ALA A 487 -4.48 23.75 -1.78
CA ALA A 487 -4.49 22.29 -1.70
C ALA A 487 -4.90 21.65 -3.03
N LYS A 488 -4.55 20.37 -3.22
CA LYS A 488 -5.01 19.54 -4.34
C LYS A 488 -5.60 18.25 -3.77
N GLY A 489 -6.86 17.99 -4.07
CA GLY A 489 -7.53 16.71 -3.83
C GLY A 489 -7.59 15.86 -5.10
N SER A 490 -8.22 14.68 -4.99
CA SER A 490 -8.33 13.72 -6.11
C SER A 490 -9.08 14.26 -7.32
N PHE A 491 -9.99 15.22 -7.13
CA PHE A 491 -10.90 15.72 -8.18
C PHE A 491 -10.87 17.24 -8.35
N LYS A 492 -10.25 17.98 -7.42
CA LYS A 492 -10.24 19.45 -7.42
C LYS A 492 -8.96 20.04 -6.86
N GLU A 493 -8.62 21.23 -7.34
CA GLU A 493 -7.57 22.08 -6.80
C GLU A 493 -8.18 23.32 -6.16
N VAL A 494 -7.73 23.66 -4.96
CA VAL A 494 -8.21 24.82 -4.21
C VAL A 494 -7.13 25.89 -4.22
N HIS A 495 -7.52 27.10 -4.63
CA HIS A 495 -6.68 28.29 -4.64
C HIS A 495 -7.32 29.37 -3.78
N LYS A 496 -6.50 30.15 -3.08
CA LYS A 496 -6.90 31.43 -2.53
C LYS A 496 -6.92 32.44 -3.68
N GLY A 497 -8.02 33.18 -3.82
CA GLY A 497 -8.15 34.28 -4.76
C GLY A 497 -8.77 35.51 -4.13
N VAL A 498 -8.82 36.58 -4.91
CA VAL A 498 -9.55 37.82 -4.59
C VAL A 498 -10.53 38.10 -5.70
N TRP A 499 -11.82 38.16 -5.38
CA TRP A 499 -12.89 38.49 -6.32
C TRP A 499 -13.60 39.75 -5.85
N LEU A 500 -13.55 40.82 -6.66
CA LEU A 500 -14.12 42.14 -6.32
C LEU A 500 -13.69 42.68 -4.93
N GLY A 501 -12.46 42.37 -4.53
CA GLY A 501 -11.89 42.77 -3.23
C GLY A 501 -12.25 41.85 -2.06
N LEU A 502 -13.02 40.78 -2.28
CA LEU A 502 -13.31 39.74 -1.29
C LEU A 502 -12.32 38.59 -1.40
N ASP A 503 -11.76 38.16 -0.26
CA ASP A 503 -10.99 36.92 -0.18
C ASP A 503 -11.91 35.72 -0.43
N VAL A 504 -11.59 34.92 -1.45
CA VAL A 504 -12.38 33.76 -1.89
C VAL A 504 -11.53 32.51 -2.01
N ALA A 505 -12.16 31.34 -1.85
CA ALA A 505 -11.58 30.07 -2.24
C ALA A 505 -12.12 29.68 -3.62
N VAL A 506 -11.21 29.44 -4.56
CA VAL A 506 -11.50 29.01 -5.92
C VAL A 506 -11.23 27.51 -6.01
N MET A 507 -12.28 26.72 -6.12
CA MET A 507 -12.22 25.26 -6.24
C MET A 507 -12.33 24.86 -7.71
N LYS A 508 -11.18 24.67 -8.37
CA LYS A 508 -11.08 24.31 -9.78
C LYS A 508 -11.21 22.80 -9.97
N LEU A 509 -12.08 22.38 -10.89
CA LEU A 509 -12.26 20.96 -11.22
C LEU A 509 -11.12 20.47 -12.13
N LEU A 510 -10.55 19.31 -11.81
CA LEU A 510 -9.43 18.72 -12.57
C LEU A 510 -9.85 18.14 -13.93
N SER A 511 -11.13 17.80 -14.10
CA SER A 511 -11.69 17.19 -15.31
C SER A 511 -12.11 18.19 -16.40
N GLY A 512 -11.96 19.50 -16.15
CA GLY A 512 -12.66 20.59 -16.86
C GLY A 512 -12.82 20.47 -18.39
N ALA A 513 -11.76 20.16 -19.14
CA ALA A 513 -11.80 20.12 -20.60
C ALA A 513 -12.38 18.83 -21.21
N ASN A 514 -12.48 17.74 -20.42
CA ASN A 514 -12.83 16.40 -20.90
C ASN A 514 -14.11 15.83 -20.27
N MET A 515 -14.95 16.67 -19.63
CA MET A 515 -16.19 16.20 -19.00
C MET A 515 -17.24 15.79 -20.04
N THR A 516 -17.93 14.70 -19.76
CA THR A 516 -19.13 14.25 -20.46
C THR A 516 -20.32 15.16 -20.17
N GLU A 517 -21.35 15.13 -21.01
CA GLU A 517 -22.60 15.88 -20.78
C GLU A 517 -23.28 15.48 -19.47
N ALA A 518 -23.17 14.21 -19.06
CA ALA A 518 -23.68 13.72 -17.79
C ALA A 518 -22.94 14.33 -16.59
N GLU A 519 -21.60 14.37 -16.62
CA GLU A 519 -20.79 15.00 -15.56
C GLU A 519 -21.05 16.51 -15.46
N ARG A 520 -21.30 17.17 -16.59
CA ARG A 520 -21.70 18.58 -16.60
C ARG A 520 -23.09 18.80 -16.00
N ALA A 521 -24.07 17.96 -16.34
CA ALA A 521 -25.41 18.03 -15.75
C ALA A 521 -25.39 17.78 -14.24
N ASP A 522 -24.56 16.84 -13.76
CA ASP A 522 -24.37 16.59 -12.33
C ASP A 522 -23.73 17.79 -11.61
N PHE A 523 -22.71 18.41 -12.21
CA PHE A 523 -22.10 19.63 -11.69
C PHE A 523 -23.11 20.80 -11.60
N GLU A 524 -23.92 20.99 -12.63
CA GLU A 524 -24.94 22.04 -12.67
C GLU A 524 -26.06 21.81 -11.62
N ASN A 525 -26.52 20.57 -11.46
CA ASN A 525 -27.46 20.17 -10.39
C ASN A 525 -26.88 20.44 -9.00
N GLU A 526 -25.58 20.22 -8.83
CA GLU A 526 -24.88 20.51 -7.59
C GLU A 526 -24.79 22.00 -7.29
N LEU A 527 -24.41 22.83 -8.29
CA LEU A 527 -24.40 24.28 -8.15
C LEU A 527 -25.78 24.84 -7.75
N SER A 528 -26.85 24.27 -8.32
CA SER A 528 -28.22 24.63 -7.97
C SER A 528 -28.57 24.30 -6.50
N MET A 529 -28.04 23.20 -5.97
CA MET A 529 -28.20 22.87 -4.55
C MET A 529 -27.39 23.85 -3.67
N LEU A 530 -26.12 24.09 -4.01
CA LEU A 530 -25.21 24.95 -3.24
C LEU A 530 -25.69 26.41 -3.18
N SER A 531 -26.25 26.93 -4.26
CA SER A 531 -26.71 28.32 -4.35
C SER A 531 -27.84 28.67 -3.36
N ASN A 532 -28.60 27.66 -2.95
CA ASN A 532 -29.76 27.80 -2.05
C ASN A 532 -29.41 27.64 -0.57
N LEU A 533 -28.16 27.30 -0.22
CA LEU A 533 -27.75 27.01 1.15
C LEU A 533 -27.06 28.23 1.77
N ARG A 534 -27.74 28.86 2.73
CA ARG A 534 -27.23 30.01 3.49
C ARG A 534 -27.36 29.78 4.97
N HIS A 535 -26.24 29.60 5.65
CA HIS A 535 -26.21 29.40 7.09
C HIS A 535 -24.85 29.81 7.66
N PRO A 536 -24.76 30.46 8.84
CA PRO A 536 -23.49 30.89 9.44
C PRO A 536 -22.43 29.80 9.63
N ASN A 537 -22.85 28.54 9.77
CA ASN A 537 -21.97 27.38 9.96
C ASN A 537 -21.85 26.48 8.71
N ILE A 538 -22.22 27.00 7.54
CA ILE A 538 -21.99 26.38 6.23
C ILE A 538 -21.11 27.34 5.43
N VAL A 539 -20.13 26.83 4.69
CA VAL A 539 -19.30 27.66 3.81
C VAL A 539 -20.18 28.28 2.74
N GLN A 540 -20.14 29.61 2.65
CA GLN A 540 -21.00 30.40 1.79
C GLN A 540 -20.57 30.29 0.33
N PHE A 541 -21.46 29.75 -0.50
CA PHE A 541 -21.37 29.81 -1.95
C PHE A 541 -21.53 31.25 -2.44
N LEU A 542 -20.63 31.69 -3.32
CA LEU A 542 -20.62 33.04 -3.89
C LEU A 542 -20.95 33.03 -5.39
N GLY A 543 -20.48 32.03 -6.11
CA GLY A 543 -20.76 31.82 -7.53
C GLY A 543 -19.91 30.70 -8.10
N ALA A 544 -19.94 30.55 -9.42
CA ALA A 544 -19.13 29.58 -10.13
C ALA A 544 -18.72 30.14 -11.49
N SER A 545 -17.60 29.68 -12.04
CA SER A 545 -17.28 29.88 -13.46
C SER A 545 -17.81 28.69 -14.24
N LEU A 546 -18.61 28.96 -15.27
CA LEU A 546 -19.14 27.95 -16.19
C LEU A 546 -18.30 27.81 -17.47
N ASP A 547 -17.17 28.52 -17.60
CA ASP A 547 -16.24 28.37 -18.72
C ASP A 547 -15.67 26.93 -18.75
N PRO A 548 -15.91 26.13 -19.81
CA PRO A 548 -15.40 24.76 -19.91
C PRO A 548 -13.88 24.63 -19.69
N LYS A 549 -13.10 25.67 -20.02
CA LYS A 549 -11.64 25.65 -19.80
C LYS A 549 -11.24 25.91 -18.35
N ASN A 550 -12.11 26.54 -17.56
CA ASN A 550 -11.84 27.04 -16.21
C ASN A 550 -13.04 26.87 -15.26
N MET A 551 -13.76 25.75 -15.35
CA MET A 551 -14.89 25.48 -14.45
C MET A 551 -14.42 25.41 -12.99
N CYS A 552 -15.04 26.22 -12.14
CA CYS A 552 -14.74 26.24 -10.72
C CYS A 552 -15.91 26.73 -9.88
N ILE A 553 -15.90 26.34 -8.61
CA ILE A 553 -16.79 26.85 -7.58
C ILE A 553 -16.05 27.91 -6.77
N ILE A 554 -16.70 29.04 -6.51
CA ILE A 554 -16.16 30.16 -5.73
C ILE A 554 -16.97 30.28 -4.44
N VAL A 555 -16.28 30.13 -3.31
CA VAL A 555 -16.86 30.21 -1.96
C VAL A 555 -16.08 31.20 -1.10
N GLU A 556 -16.62 31.55 0.07
CA GLU A 556 -15.88 32.34 1.06
C GLU A 556 -14.56 31.66 1.47
N PHE A 557 -13.51 32.44 1.67
CA PHE A 557 -12.24 31.93 2.17
C PHE A 557 -12.23 31.88 3.71
N CYS A 558 -11.94 30.71 4.28
CA CYS A 558 -11.74 30.51 5.72
C CYS A 558 -10.25 30.51 6.05
N ASP A 559 -9.76 31.61 6.61
CA ASP A 559 -8.33 31.93 6.74
C ASP A 559 -7.59 31.23 7.89
N ARG A 560 -8.31 30.60 8.82
CA ARG A 560 -7.69 29.80 9.90
C ARG A 560 -7.50 28.33 9.53
N GLY A 561 -7.78 27.97 8.28
CA GLY A 561 -7.63 26.60 7.78
C GLY A 561 -8.72 25.66 8.30
N ASP A 562 -8.41 24.37 8.29
CA ASP A 562 -9.33 23.30 8.71
C ASP A 562 -9.21 22.97 10.21
N LEU A 563 -10.28 22.38 10.75
CA LEU A 563 -10.39 22.01 12.16
C LEU A 563 -9.33 20.97 12.57
N HIS A 564 -8.97 20.03 11.69
CA HIS A 564 -7.98 19.02 12.01
C HIS A 564 -6.62 19.66 12.28
N SER A 565 -6.14 20.49 11.36
CA SER A 565 -4.91 21.27 11.51
C SER A 565 -4.94 22.17 12.74
N TYR A 566 -6.09 22.79 13.02
CA TYR A 566 -6.27 23.63 14.22
C TYR A 566 -6.13 22.84 15.52
N LEU A 567 -6.76 21.65 15.62
CA LEU A 567 -6.69 20.80 16.80
C LEU A 567 -5.28 20.24 17.04
N MET A 568 -4.55 19.92 15.97
CA MET A 568 -3.15 19.43 16.03
C MET A 568 -2.12 20.54 16.28
N SER A 569 -2.50 21.81 16.15
CA SER A 569 -1.61 22.95 16.41
C SER A 569 -1.26 23.09 17.90
N LYS A 570 -0.32 24.00 18.21
CA LYS A 570 0.01 24.39 19.60
C LYS A 570 -1.00 25.37 20.23
N ALA A 571 -2.14 25.64 19.59
CA ALA A 571 -3.15 26.56 20.11
C ALA A 571 -3.65 26.12 21.49
N VAL A 572 -3.90 27.06 22.40
CA VAL A 572 -4.57 26.77 23.67
C VAL A 572 -6.07 26.72 23.41
N ILE A 573 -6.70 25.57 23.63
CA ILE A 573 -8.13 25.35 23.38
C ILE A 573 -8.77 24.99 24.73
N ASN A 574 -9.50 25.93 25.30
CA ASN A 574 -10.22 25.73 26.56
C ASN A 574 -11.60 25.08 26.29
N ASP A 575 -12.29 24.69 27.35
CA ASP A 575 -13.58 24.00 27.21
C ASP A 575 -14.72 24.91 26.72
N GLU A 576 -14.54 26.24 26.70
CA GLU A 576 -15.48 27.18 26.10
C GLU A 576 -15.35 27.12 24.57
N THR A 577 -14.13 27.26 24.05
CA THR A 577 -13.84 27.12 22.61
C THR A 577 -14.21 25.73 22.09
N LYS A 578 -13.95 24.65 22.85
CA LYS A 578 -14.42 23.31 22.46
C LYS A 578 -15.93 23.25 22.26
N LEU A 579 -16.69 23.85 23.19
CA LEU A 579 -18.14 23.86 23.15
C LEU A 579 -18.67 24.73 22.01
N GLU A 580 -18.05 25.88 21.75
CA GLU A 580 -18.37 26.74 20.60
C GLU A 580 -18.20 25.99 19.28
N LEU A 581 -17.05 25.33 19.07
CA LEU A 581 -16.78 24.51 17.89
C LEU A 581 -17.83 23.40 17.73
N ALA A 582 -18.11 22.65 18.81
CA ALA A 582 -19.11 21.58 18.79
C ALA A 582 -20.51 22.10 18.45
N LEU A 583 -20.91 23.24 19.01
CA LEU A 583 -22.21 23.86 18.74
C LEU A 583 -22.30 24.34 17.30
N ASP A 584 -21.26 24.96 16.77
CA ASP A 584 -21.22 25.47 15.41
C ASP A 584 -21.33 24.35 14.37
N ILE A 585 -20.53 23.29 14.53
CA ILE A 585 -20.61 22.09 13.68
C ILE A 585 -22.02 21.47 13.76
N THR A 586 -22.56 21.33 14.97
CA THR A 586 -23.89 20.76 15.19
C THR A 586 -24.99 21.60 14.55
N LYS A 587 -24.94 22.94 14.61
CA LYS A 587 -25.88 23.83 13.93
C LYS A 587 -25.81 23.68 12.40
N GLY A 588 -24.60 23.56 11.85
CA GLY A 588 -24.40 23.31 10.42
C GLY A 588 -25.04 22.00 9.97
N ILE A 589 -24.77 20.89 10.67
CA ILE A 589 -25.38 19.59 10.36
C ILE A 589 -26.90 19.64 10.55
N TYR A 590 -27.38 20.32 11.60
CA TYR A 590 -28.81 20.50 11.84
C TYR A 590 -29.49 21.18 10.65
N PHE A 591 -28.88 22.23 10.12
CA PHE A 591 -29.37 22.94 8.94
C PHE A 591 -29.39 22.03 7.71
N LEU A 592 -28.32 21.27 7.44
CA LEU A 592 -28.28 20.32 6.32
C LEU A 592 -29.37 19.24 6.44
N HIS A 593 -29.48 18.60 7.59
CA HIS A 593 -30.47 17.53 7.84
C HIS A 593 -31.90 18.07 7.77
N SER A 594 -32.15 19.31 8.20
CA SER A 594 -33.45 19.98 8.07
C SER A 594 -33.83 20.21 6.60
N ASN A 595 -32.84 20.48 5.75
CA ASN A 595 -32.99 20.58 4.29
C ASN A 595 -32.91 19.21 3.58
N LYS A 596 -32.96 18.10 4.32
CA LYS A 596 -32.87 16.71 3.80
C LYS A 596 -31.56 16.39 3.08
N ILE A 597 -30.49 17.09 3.42
CA ILE A 597 -29.15 16.88 2.87
C ILE A 597 -28.34 16.06 3.87
N VAL A 598 -27.76 14.95 3.40
CA VAL A 598 -26.77 14.15 4.12
C VAL A 598 -25.39 14.60 3.63
N HIS A 599 -24.46 14.86 4.55
CA HIS A 599 -23.11 15.33 4.20
C HIS A 599 -22.29 14.25 3.49
N ARG A 600 -22.30 13.02 4.02
CA ARG A 600 -21.63 11.81 3.50
C ARG A 600 -20.11 11.76 3.68
N ASP A 601 -19.40 12.87 3.64
CA ASP A 601 -17.95 12.90 3.92
C ASP A 601 -17.61 13.81 5.11
N LEU A 602 -18.36 13.69 6.22
CA LEU A 602 -18.16 14.56 7.36
C LEU A 602 -16.89 14.15 8.13
N LYS A 603 -15.93 15.07 8.26
CA LYS A 603 -14.65 14.89 8.96
C LYS A 603 -14.05 16.24 9.34
N SER A 604 -13.13 16.26 10.30
CA SER A 604 -12.51 17.54 10.72
C SER A 604 -11.72 18.27 9.62
N PRO A 605 -11.09 17.61 8.61
CA PRO A 605 -10.56 18.33 7.45
C PRO A 605 -11.61 19.05 6.59
N ASN A 606 -12.88 18.64 6.64
CA ASN A 606 -14.00 19.26 5.91
C ASN A 606 -14.77 20.28 6.77
N ILE A 607 -14.18 20.71 7.89
CA ILE A 607 -14.70 21.78 8.73
C ILE A 607 -13.67 22.90 8.74
N LEU A 608 -14.02 24.06 8.21
CA LEU A 608 -13.13 25.21 8.11
C LEU A 608 -13.41 26.22 9.22
N LEU A 609 -12.38 26.97 9.60
CA LEU A 609 -12.47 28.04 10.59
C LEU A 609 -12.24 29.39 9.93
N ASN A 610 -13.19 30.32 10.12
CA ASN A 610 -13.02 31.70 9.62
C ASN A 610 -12.17 32.56 10.57
N HIS A 611 -11.97 33.83 10.21
CA HIS A 611 -11.13 34.76 10.98
C HIS A 611 -11.56 34.94 12.44
N LYS A 612 -12.86 34.73 12.74
CA LYS A 612 -13.43 34.79 14.10
C LYS A 612 -13.36 33.47 14.86
N GLY A 613 -12.88 32.39 14.24
CA GLY A 613 -12.86 31.05 14.82
C GLY A 613 -14.21 30.30 14.71
N VAL A 614 -15.16 30.82 13.93
CA VAL A 614 -16.46 30.14 13.72
C VAL A 614 -16.25 28.94 12.81
N ALA A 615 -16.77 27.78 13.22
CA ALA A 615 -16.69 26.56 12.43
C ALA A 615 -17.75 26.52 11.33
N LYS A 616 -17.31 26.18 10.11
CA LYS A 616 -18.13 26.10 8.90
C LYS A 616 -17.89 24.81 8.15
N ILE A 617 -18.97 24.13 7.78
CA ILE A 617 -18.90 22.86 7.04
C ILE A 617 -18.75 23.14 5.54
N THR A 618 -17.85 22.40 4.88
CA THR A 618 -17.61 22.43 3.42
C THR A 618 -17.71 21.03 2.82
N ASP A 619 -17.67 20.91 1.49
CA ASP A 619 -17.52 19.65 0.76
C ASP A 619 -18.66 18.64 0.97
N PHE A 620 -19.86 19.16 1.23
CA PHE A 620 -21.12 18.40 1.22
C PHE A 620 -21.67 18.30 -0.21
N GLY A 621 -22.33 17.18 -0.54
CA GLY A 621 -23.04 17.03 -1.82
C GLY A 621 -22.19 16.55 -3.02
N MET A 622 -20.87 16.78 -3.02
CA MET A 622 -19.95 16.54 -4.16
C MET A 622 -19.66 15.05 -4.50
N SER A 623 -20.37 14.10 -3.88
CA SER A 623 -20.06 12.65 -3.94
C SER A 623 -20.98 11.82 -4.86
N LYS A 624 -21.97 12.43 -5.53
CA LYS A 624 -22.88 11.70 -6.43
C LYS A 624 -22.26 11.30 -7.78
N ALA A 625 -21.29 12.05 -8.30
CA ALA A 625 -20.73 11.78 -9.64
C ALA A 625 -19.80 10.55 -9.73
N VAL A 626 -19.50 9.86 -8.62
CA VAL A 626 -18.48 8.77 -8.59
C VAL A 626 -18.98 7.49 -7.90
N THR A 627 -20.25 7.41 -7.46
CA THR A 627 -20.72 6.28 -6.65
C THR A 627 -21.59 5.24 -7.38
N THR A 628 -21.78 5.35 -8.70
CA THR A 628 -22.53 4.34 -9.51
C THR A 628 -21.66 3.31 -10.23
N SER A 629 -20.35 3.29 -10.01
CA SER A 629 -19.46 2.24 -10.50
C SER A 629 -18.75 1.60 -9.31
N ASN A 630 -18.93 0.27 -9.18
CA ASN A 630 -18.28 -0.64 -8.23
C ASN A 630 -17.08 -0.03 -7.48
N PRO A 631 -17.10 0.04 -6.13
CA PRO A 631 -15.89 0.36 -5.40
C PRO A 631 -14.90 -0.80 -5.61
N ASN A 632 -13.98 -0.64 -6.56
CA ASN A 632 -12.75 -1.38 -6.55
C ASN A 632 -12.02 -0.95 -5.27
N LEU A 633 -12.08 -1.79 -4.24
CA LEU A 633 -11.65 -1.54 -2.85
C LEU A 633 -10.14 -1.30 -2.68
N ASN A 634 -9.35 -1.30 -3.77
CA ASN A 634 -7.88 -1.26 -3.76
C ASN A 634 -7.27 0.10 -4.18
N THR A 635 -8.07 1.13 -4.43
CA THR A 635 -7.59 2.44 -4.93
C THR A 635 -8.07 3.65 -4.12
N PHE A 636 -8.69 3.45 -2.97
CA PHE A 636 -9.17 4.54 -2.13
C PHE A 636 -8.01 5.16 -1.30
N VAL A 637 -7.47 6.28 -1.77
CA VAL A 637 -6.61 7.19 -1.00
C VAL A 637 -7.51 8.24 -0.36
N GLY A 638 -7.74 8.15 0.95
CA GLY A 638 -8.61 9.07 1.68
C GLY A 638 -8.46 8.96 3.21
N THR A 639 -9.01 9.91 3.96
CA THR A 639 -8.98 9.93 5.43
C THR A 639 -10.27 9.30 5.98
N PHE A 640 -10.22 8.04 6.41
CA PHE A 640 -11.41 7.21 6.73
C PHE A 640 -11.80 7.19 8.22
N ASN A 641 -11.04 7.89 9.06
CA ASN A 641 -11.06 7.74 10.52
C ASN A 641 -12.41 8.13 11.17
N TRP A 642 -13.23 8.92 10.48
CA TRP A 642 -14.58 9.34 10.92
C TRP A 642 -15.72 8.52 10.31
N MET A 643 -15.40 7.56 9.43
CA MET A 643 -16.40 6.80 8.67
C MET A 643 -17.20 5.87 9.57
N ALA A 644 -18.52 5.83 9.36
CA ALA A 644 -19.42 4.96 10.11
C ALA A 644 -19.29 3.49 9.67
N PRO A 645 -19.52 2.53 10.59
CA PRO A 645 -19.42 1.09 10.29
C PRO A 645 -20.21 0.63 9.06
N GLU A 646 -21.44 1.12 8.90
CA GLU A 646 -22.32 0.75 7.79
C GLU A 646 -21.80 1.25 6.44
N ILE A 647 -21.14 2.41 6.43
CA ILE A 647 -20.53 2.97 5.22
C ILE A 647 -19.32 2.13 4.78
N MET A 648 -18.57 1.58 5.74
CA MET A 648 -17.45 0.67 5.46
C MET A 648 -17.92 -0.64 4.79
N TYR A 649 -19.18 -1.03 4.95
CA TYR A 649 -19.79 -2.18 4.27
C TYR A 649 -20.40 -1.84 2.90
N GLY A 650 -20.33 -0.58 2.47
CA GLY A 650 -20.94 -0.13 1.23
C GLY A 650 -22.46 0.10 1.32
N GLU A 651 -23.01 0.18 2.53
CA GLU A 651 -24.43 0.51 2.71
C GLU A 651 -24.73 1.97 2.34
N PRO A 652 -25.98 2.30 1.95
CA PRO A 652 -26.35 3.66 1.60
C PRO A 652 -26.14 4.66 2.74
N TYR A 653 -25.58 5.83 2.40
CA TYR A 653 -25.42 6.93 3.35
C TYR A 653 -26.77 7.39 3.94
N SER A 654 -26.81 7.52 5.27
CA SER A 654 -27.96 7.98 6.02
C SER A 654 -27.61 9.17 6.92
N PHE A 655 -28.61 9.88 7.45
CA PHE A 655 -28.39 10.93 8.45
C PHE A 655 -27.61 10.40 9.68
N ALA A 656 -27.81 9.13 10.04
CA ALA A 656 -27.14 8.49 11.18
C ALA A 656 -25.62 8.30 10.95
N ALA A 657 -25.17 8.23 9.69
CA ALA A 657 -23.74 8.18 9.37
C ALA A 657 -23.06 9.53 9.69
N ASP A 658 -23.71 10.66 9.39
CA ASP A 658 -23.21 11.98 9.77
C ASP A 658 -23.16 12.13 11.31
N ILE A 659 -24.13 11.55 12.04
CA ILE A 659 -24.12 11.56 13.51
C ILE A 659 -22.93 10.77 14.07
N TYR A 660 -22.61 9.62 13.47
CA TYR A 660 -21.44 8.85 13.86
C TYR A 660 -20.16 9.67 13.68
N ALA A 661 -19.99 10.27 12.50
CA ALA A 661 -18.85 11.12 12.19
C ALA A 661 -18.75 12.31 13.17
N LEU A 662 -19.88 12.95 13.49
CA LEU A 662 -19.97 13.99 14.52
C LEU A 662 -19.48 13.48 15.88
N GLY A 663 -19.85 12.26 16.29
CA GLY A 663 -19.36 11.64 17.52
C GLY A 663 -17.83 11.51 17.56
N ILE A 664 -17.22 11.12 16.44
CA ILE A 664 -15.77 11.03 16.31
C ILE A 664 -15.12 12.43 16.32
N ILE A 665 -15.73 13.43 15.69
CA ILE A 665 -15.25 14.83 15.72
C ILE A 665 -15.32 15.41 17.14
N LEU A 666 -16.39 15.16 17.89
CA LEU A 666 -16.50 15.58 19.29
C LEU A 666 -15.40 14.93 20.14
N TRP A 667 -15.13 13.64 19.91
CA TRP A 667 -14.00 12.95 20.55
C TRP A 667 -12.65 13.60 20.19
N GLU A 668 -12.46 13.96 18.92
CA GLU A 668 -11.24 14.62 18.43
C GLU A 668 -11.03 15.99 19.09
N ILE A 669 -12.10 16.77 19.27
CA ILE A 669 -12.06 18.06 19.98
C ILE A 669 -11.64 17.88 21.44
N ASP A 670 -12.17 16.86 22.12
CA ASP A 670 -11.87 16.61 23.54
C ASP A 670 -10.46 16.05 23.79
N ASN A 671 -9.95 15.27 22.84
CA ASN A 671 -8.68 14.55 22.99
C ASN A 671 -7.51 15.24 22.29
N ARG A 672 -7.78 16.05 21.26
CA ARG A 672 -6.79 16.64 20.35
C ARG A 672 -5.79 15.60 19.83
N LYS A 673 -6.33 14.46 19.41
CA LYS A 673 -5.59 13.33 18.84
C LYS A 673 -6.27 12.89 17.55
N ILE A 674 -5.49 12.34 16.64
CA ILE A 674 -6.00 11.74 15.41
C ILE A 674 -6.86 10.51 15.80
N PRO A 675 -8.14 10.43 15.41
CA PRO A 675 -8.97 9.26 15.72
C PRO A 675 -8.37 8.02 15.07
N PHE A 676 -8.18 6.93 15.81
CA PHE A 676 -7.63 5.67 15.26
C PHE A 676 -6.29 5.83 14.52
N ASP A 677 -5.40 6.67 15.04
CA ASP A 677 -4.12 6.98 14.42
C ASP A 677 -3.29 5.73 14.05
N GLY A 678 -2.62 5.79 12.89
CA GLY A 678 -1.76 4.72 12.38
C GLY A 678 -2.47 3.45 11.86
N LEU A 679 -3.81 3.39 11.86
CA LEU A 679 -4.53 2.23 11.30
C LEU A 679 -4.77 2.38 9.79
N SER A 680 -4.54 1.29 9.05
CA SER A 680 -4.97 1.20 7.65
C SER A 680 -6.50 1.08 7.55
N PHE A 681 -7.08 1.35 6.37
CA PHE A 681 -8.53 1.21 6.16
C PHE A 681 -9.03 -0.19 6.52
N ALA A 682 -8.31 -1.25 6.14
CA ALA A 682 -8.69 -2.63 6.48
C ALA A 682 -8.64 -2.90 7.99
N GLN A 683 -7.63 -2.37 8.69
CA GLN A 683 -7.54 -2.49 10.16
C GLN A 683 -8.63 -1.69 10.86
N LEU A 684 -8.94 -0.49 10.36
CA LEU A 684 -10.02 0.35 10.84
C LEU A 684 -11.37 -0.37 10.66
N THR A 685 -11.64 -0.95 9.48
CA THR A 685 -12.84 -1.76 9.24
C THR A 685 -12.91 -2.96 10.17
N MET A 686 -11.80 -3.67 10.40
CA MET A 686 -11.75 -4.78 11.34
C MET A 686 -12.07 -4.34 12.78
N LYS A 687 -11.45 -3.26 13.26
CA LYS A 687 -11.66 -2.77 14.63
C LYS A 687 -13.03 -2.14 14.82
N VAL A 688 -13.43 -1.23 13.94
CA VAL A 688 -14.63 -0.42 14.07
C VAL A 688 -15.89 -1.17 13.67
N ALA A 689 -15.87 -1.81 12.49
CA ALA A 689 -17.06 -2.42 11.91
C ALA A 689 -17.28 -3.86 12.40
N ILE A 690 -16.20 -4.66 12.47
CA ILE A 690 -16.29 -6.07 12.89
C ILE A 690 -16.26 -6.19 14.42
N GLN A 691 -15.22 -5.66 15.07
CA GLN A 691 -15.00 -5.80 16.52
C GLN A 691 -15.80 -4.78 17.36
N GLY A 692 -16.30 -3.70 16.75
CA GLY A 692 -17.08 -2.68 17.45
C GLY A 692 -16.25 -1.76 18.35
N GLU A 693 -14.93 -1.71 18.16
CA GLU A 693 -14.03 -0.85 18.94
C GLU A 693 -14.32 0.64 18.68
N ARG A 694 -14.11 1.45 19.72
CA ARG A 694 -14.19 2.92 19.67
C ARG A 694 -12.97 3.52 20.36
N PRO A 695 -12.58 4.77 20.02
CA PRO A 695 -11.49 5.44 20.71
C PRO A 695 -11.79 5.62 22.21
N PRO A 696 -10.80 5.49 23.09
CA PRO A 696 -11.02 5.66 24.53
C PRO A 696 -11.40 7.10 24.85
N LEU A 697 -12.45 7.31 25.66
CA LEU A 697 -12.89 8.64 26.06
C LEU A 697 -11.83 9.35 26.93
N ASN A 698 -11.77 10.68 26.83
CA ASN A 698 -10.96 11.51 27.73
C ASN A 698 -11.66 11.54 29.10
N PRO A 699 -11.03 11.12 30.21
CA PRO A 699 -11.67 11.18 31.53
C PRO A 699 -12.19 12.57 31.92
N ASN A 700 -11.55 13.63 31.40
CA ASN A 700 -11.94 15.03 31.62
C ASN A 700 -12.65 15.65 30.40
N GLY A 701 -13.14 14.83 29.47
CA GLY A 701 -13.84 15.28 28.27
C GLY A 701 -15.21 15.86 28.59
N ILE A 702 -15.55 17.00 27.97
CA ILE A 702 -16.83 17.68 28.20
C ILE A 702 -17.99 17.02 27.43
N PHE A 703 -17.69 16.17 26.44
CA PHE A 703 -18.70 15.53 25.59
C PHE A 703 -18.91 14.05 25.90
N ASN A 704 -18.39 13.54 27.02
CA ASN A 704 -18.47 12.13 27.41
C ASN A 704 -19.91 11.58 27.51
N ASP A 705 -20.89 12.43 27.82
CA ASP A 705 -22.32 12.06 27.90
C ASP A 705 -23.06 12.08 26.54
N ILE A 706 -22.35 12.47 25.47
CA ILE A 706 -22.90 12.65 24.13
C ILE A 706 -22.23 11.67 23.16
N ILE A 707 -20.89 11.60 23.17
CA ILE A 707 -20.09 10.79 22.24
C ILE A 707 -20.59 9.33 22.15
N PRO A 708 -20.81 8.60 23.28
CA PRO A 708 -21.28 7.21 23.24
C PRO A 708 -22.61 7.01 22.51
N ASP A 709 -23.53 7.97 22.62
CA ASP A 709 -24.82 7.91 21.96
C ASP A 709 -24.76 8.31 20.48
N CYS A 710 -23.70 9.00 20.04
CA CYS A 710 -23.50 9.36 18.64
C CYS A 710 -22.89 8.21 17.81
N TRP A 711 -22.00 7.41 18.40
CA TRP A 711 -21.21 6.41 17.66
C TRP A 711 -21.62 4.95 17.91
N LYS A 712 -22.87 4.70 18.35
CA LYS A 712 -23.41 3.35 18.54
C LYS A 712 -23.31 2.52 17.26
N ARG A 713 -23.21 1.19 17.43
CA ARG A 713 -23.04 0.26 16.30
C ARG A 713 -24.26 0.32 15.38
N ASP A 714 -25.45 0.14 15.93
CA ASP A 714 -26.71 0.25 15.19
C ASP A 714 -27.00 1.73 14.87
N PRO A 715 -27.13 2.11 13.57
CA PRO A 715 -27.48 3.47 13.17
C PRO A 715 -28.81 3.98 13.75
N SER A 716 -29.77 3.09 14.01
CA SER A 716 -31.10 3.45 14.52
C SER A 716 -31.09 3.83 16.01
N GLU A 717 -30.08 3.40 16.76
CA GLU A 717 -29.92 3.73 18.18
C GLU A 717 -29.17 5.04 18.43
N ARG A 718 -28.59 5.64 17.37
CA ARG A 718 -27.85 6.89 17.47
C ARG A 718 -28.78 8.06 17.71
N LEU A 719 -28.29 9.10 18.40
CA LEU A 719 -29.04 10.35 18.53
C LEU A 719 -29.36 10.95 17.16
N ASN A 720 -30.50 11.62 17.02
CA ASN A 720 -30.68 12.53 15.90
C ASN A 720 -30.01 13.88 16.20
N ILE A 721 -29.76 14.67 15.16
CA ILE A 721 -29.04 15.94 15.30
C ILE A 721 -29.71 16.93 16.26
N LYS A 722 -31.04 16.92 16.37
CA LYS A 722 -31.79 17.77 17.31
C LYS A 722 -31.53 17.38 18.75
N GLN A 723 -31.40 16.08 19.04
CA GLN A 723 -31.04 15.59 20.37
C GLN A 723 -29.60 15.97 20.73
N VAL A 724 -28.65 15.82 19.79
CA VAL A 724 -27.24 16.24 20.00
C VAL A 724 -27.17 17.73 20.30
N TYR A 725 -27.85 18.57 19.51
CA TYR A 725 -27.93 20.02 19.73
C TYR A 725 -28.49 20.38 21.11
N THR A 726 -29.55 19.69 21.53
CA THR A 726 -30.19 19.92 22.84
C THR A 726 -29.23 19.56 23.99
N LYS A 727 -28.52 18.43 23.87
CA LYS A 727 -27.52 18.01 24.87
C LYS A 727 -26.35 19.00 24.95
N LEU A 728 -25.81 19.47 23.83
CA LEU A 728 -24.73 20.46 23.82
C LEU A 728 -25.18 21.81 24.42
N LYS A 729 -26.39 22.28 24.11
CA LYS A 729 -26.93 23.49 24.72
C LYS A 729 -27.12 23.38 26.23
N ALA A 730 -27.47 22.20 26.73
CA ALA A 730 -27.56 21.97 28.17
C ALA A 730 -26.20 22.10 28.88
N ILE A 731 -25.08 21.82 28.19
CA ILE A 731 -23.73 22.06 28.71
C ILE A 731 -23.43 23.57 28.75
N ASP A 732 -23.81 24.32 27.70
CA ASP A 732 -23.62 25.79 27.62
C ASP A 732 -24.34 26.51 28.77
N LEU A 733 -25.58 26.09 29.06
CA LEU A 733 -26.39 26.67 30.14
C LEU A 733 -25.90 26.33 31.55
N LYS A 734 -25.09 25.27 31.74
CA LYS A 734 -24.51 24.93 33.05
C LYS A 734 -23.23 25.71 33.36
N LYS A 735 -22.64 26.36 32.37
CA LYS A 735 -21.40 27.15 32.50
C LYS A 735 -21.64 28.65 32.67
N LYS A 736 -22.80 29.15 32.23
CA LYS A 736 -23.30 30.51 32.52
C LYS A 736 -23.98 30.52 33.87
#